data_AF-A0A151X8P3-F1
#
_entry.id   AF-A0A151X8P3-F1
#
_cell.length_a   1.000
_cell.length_b   1.000
_cell.length_c   1.000
_cell.angle_alpha   90.00
_cell.angle_beta   90.00
_cell.angle_gamma   90.00
#
_symmetry.space_group_name_H-M   'P 1'
#
loop_
_entity.id
_entity.type
_entity.pdbx_description
1 polymer ?
#
loop_
_entity_poly.entity_id
_entity_poly.type
_entity_poly.pdbx_seq_one_letter_code
_entity_poly.pdbx_strand_id
1 'polypeptide(L)'
;MGEINVSFQIDTDNRENFSSAISFHTFKKQRDAFYDILRIWEENHLVPGWVFQIALGGKIRSMLAMHNDCTNYYHIARLFKSQLLISCIQNRHQDDVVDDESLNFLKALKHVNPEKLTQLSKRFVTPLPSQSQSVGPSFPGMQEFFKDFILHAFNPIFYTHLENYFVHEIMELNDTQFANSEIEDSETMVDDQTQRNFITCLASLRLLAKVLGLLVSLPYRSESNTTKEIIMTQIEIRTKVFPSLNLQVCLQNAIIEGKLSLTIPWIVKYLAMMDIVSLRLPYYKQILELLYYIYHAINQTDLSAPDCLISQQSAVLLKSSLCWLFELPNFPRDFYNVWQKTCKIKELKSLKQMEKFSEKKRNSHSVDCVIPVKSSLDKLDIITDRTMRMCCPRMEPTLSVFHGNGTNLNINSNKHITPVTQLRRLGGTTRAKHLELQLEEAFFHGQPASTRKTVDFISERVASTCVKHMCNTLLTSSREANLNSFRNILKHKHIEKDSDEQSELSRNYFNEFKALLVSDMNILANNASRELKDQCEKTIPAICETRVTASIESLLAEDSLTAVKEMCIKIATRTAMERINQWIQSHIAGDSLFIKDMELEINRFFRNNSPVHSKQEKDHNMDAPNPTTMMDELRGLIWHMLDNNGIGLTISSILDTLDKLYQSFNQRDDLLPGPQKVLCYLSIDFALFLVAYRTDLFTREVQDKWIKVWSSDSLRNDEDDSPMHRILCSRNIMLLMQPQNDALWPIFGKFLKRLLETKILDGDSLSDQCVALFRQDWPVPLLKLLSKCLFEAIEGYKANDEATEKVKYLLGWIAETYHEIEFCDDDEL
;
A
#
# COMPACT_ATOMS: atom_id res chain seq x y z
N MET A 1 -36.90 -9.61 9.86
CA MET A 1 -35.47 -9.26 9.88
C MET A 1 -34.69 -10.55 9.68
N GLY A 2 -33.96 -10.70 8.58
CA GLY A 2 -33.11 -11.88 8.36
C GLY A 2 -31.69 -11.54 8.77
N GLU A 3 -31.25 -12.01 9.93
CA GLU A 3 -29.90 -11.76 10.43
C GLU A 3 -28.86 -12.55 9.63
N ILE A 4 -27.75 -11.89 9.32
CA ILE A 4 -26.64 -12.45 8.54
C ILE A 4 -25.77 -13.28 9.51
N ASN A 5 -26.05 -14.58 9.62
CA ASN A 5 -25.12 -15.53 10.23
C ASN A 5 -23.91 -15.73 9.31
N VAL A 6 -22.70 -15.89 9.87
CA VAL A 6 -21.54 -16.34 9.09
C VAL A 6 -21.89 -17.67 8.42
N SER A 7 -21.97 -17.64 7.09
CA SER A 7 -22.26 -18.82 6.28
C SER A 7 -21.12 -19.83 6.37
N PHE A 8 -21.45 -21.10 6.18
CA PHE A 8 -20.43 -22.15 6.05
C PHE A 8 -19.56 -21.85 4.83
N GLN A 9 -18.27 -21.66 5.04
CA GLN A 9 -17.34 -21.38 3.94
C GLN A 9 -16.72 -22.70 3.48
N ILE A 10 -17.07 -23.16 2.26
CA ILE A 10 -16.61 -24.46 1.75
C ILE A 10 -15.07 -24.52 1.69
N ASP A 11 -14.40 -23.41 1.40
CA ASP A 11 -12.95 -23.37 1.25
C ASP A 11 -12.21 -23.48 2.59
N THR A 12 -12.82 -23.00 3.67
CA THR A 12 -12.15 -22.86 4.97
C THR A 12 -12.74 -23.75 6.06
N ASP A 13 -13.97 -24.25 5.88
CA ASP A 13 -14.69 -25.17 6.78
C ASP A 13 -14.87 -26.57 6.13
N ASN A 14 -14.03 -26.99 5.18
CA ASN A 14 -14.07 -28.37 4.65
C ASN A 14 -13.33 -29.37 5.55
N ARG A 15 -13.53 -30.67 5.29
CA ARG A 15 -12.90 -31.77 6.03
C ARG A 15 -11.37 -31.75 5.97
N GLU A 16 -10.77 -31.17 4.93
CA GLU A 16 -9.31 -31.15 4.73
C GLU A 16 -8.61 -30.24 5.74
N ASN A 17 -9.32 -29.24 6.26
CA ASN A 17 -8.81 -28.33 7.28
C ASN A 17 -8.90 -28.88 8.72
N PHE A 18 -9.36 -30.11 8.93
CA PHE A 18 -9.50 -30.72 10.25
C PHE A 18 -8.62 -31.97 10.40
N SER A 19 -8.07 -32.17 11.60
CA SER A 19 -7.22 -33.31 11.94
C SER A 19 -7.95 -34.66 11.82
N SER A 20 -9.28 -34.67 11.95
CA SER A 20 -10.11 -35.87 11.83
C SER A 20 -11.55 -35.56 11.44
N ALA A 21 -12.27 -36.57 10.95
CA ALA A 21 -13.72 -36.47 10.69
C ALA A 21 -14.50 -36.14 11.97
N ILE A 22 -14.06 -36.64 13.13
CA ILE A 22 -14.68 -36.40 14.44
C ILE A 22 -14.53 -34.92 14.81
N SER A 23 -13.32 -34.36 14.65
CA SER A 23 -13.03 -32.95 14.87
C SER A 23 -13.91 -32.05 14.00
N PHE A 24 -14.06 -32.38 12.71
CA PHE A 24 -14.93 -31.68 11.78
C PHE A 24 -16.42 -31.74 12.16
N HIS A 25 -16.94 -32.93 12.45
CA HIS A 25 -18.34 -33.09 12.87
C HIS A 25 -18.62 -32.39 14.19
N THR A 26 -17.65 -32.36 15.10
CA THR A 26 -17.80 -31.67 16.38
C THR A 26 -17.75 -30.16 16.21
N PHE A 27 -16.91 -29.63 15.32
CA PHE A 27 -16.93 -28.20 15.00
C PHE A 27 -18.30 -27.75 14.47
N LYS A 28 -18.94 -28.52 13.59
CA LYS A 28 -20.32 -28.20 13.14
C LYS A 28 -21.28 -28.07 14.33
N LYS A 29 -21.25 -29.03 15.26
CA LYS A 29 -22.06 -28.96 16.49
C LYS A 29 -21.72 -27.75 17.36
N GLN A 30 -20.43 -27.43 17.50
CA GLN A 30 -19.98 -26.26 18.26
C GLN A 30 -20.48 -24.95 17.62
N ARG A 31 -20.42 -24.85 16.29
CA ARG A 31 -20.92 -23.70 15.53
C ARG A 31 -22.44 -23.57 15.65
N ASP A 32 -23.18 -24.65 15.49
CA ASP A 32 -24.65 -24.62 15.60
C ASP A 32 -25.06 -24.24 17.03
N ALA A 33 -24.38 -24.77 18.04
CA ALA A 33 -24.57 -24.38 19.44
C ALA A 33 -24.21 -22.90 19.71
N PHE A 34 -23.18 -22.34 19.05
CA PHE A 34 -22.85 -20.92 19.16
C PHE A 34 -24.01 -20.04 18.66
N TYR A 35 -24.61 -20.39 17.52
CA TYR A 35 -25.76 -19.65 16.99
C TYR A 35 -27.04 -19.84 17.80
N ASP A 36 -27.26 -21.02 18.37
CA ASP A 36 -28.37 -21.22 19.30
C ASP A 36 -28.20 -20.37 20.58
N ILE A 37 -26.96 -20.23 21.09
CA ILE A 37 -26.65 -19.35 22.22
C ILE A 37 -26.92 -17.88 21.86
N LEU A 38 -26.49 -17.45 20.66
CA LEU A 38 -26.74 -16.09 20.16
C LEU A 38 -28.24 -15.80 20.02
N ARG A 39 -29.00 -16.69 19.39
CA ARG A 39 -30.44 -16.55 19.21
C ARG A 39 -31.19 -16.44 20.54
N ILE A 40 -30.85 -17.28 21.52
CA ILE A 40 -31.45 -17.23 22.85
C ILE A 40 -31.16 -15.87 23.52
N TRP A 41 -29.95 -15.33 23.34
CA TRP A 41 -29.62 -14.01 23.84
C TRP A 41 -30.46 -12.93 23.15
N GLU A 42 -30.51 -12.91 21.83
CA GLU A 42 -31.28 -11.93 21.04
C GLU A 42 -32.75 -11.89 21.45
N GLU A 43 -33.38 -13.06 21.64
CA GLU A 43 -34.79 -13.18 22.02
C GLU A 43 -35.09 -12.74 23.46
N ASN A 44 -34.14 -12.90 24.40
CA ASN A 44 -34.43 -12.82 25.84
C ASN A 44 -33.66 -11.74 26.61
N HIS A 45 -32.59 -11.16 26.07
CA HIS A 45 -31.71 -10.25 26.82
C HIS A 45 -32.38 -8.98 27.35
N LEU A 46 -33.49 -8.55 26.72
CA LEU A 46 -34.29 -7.40 27.15
C LEU A 46 -35.38 -7.75 28.17
N VAL A 47 -35.56 -9.03 28.51
CA VAL A 47 -36.60 -9.49 29.44
C VAL A 47 -36.21 -9.13 30.89
N PRO A 48 -37.08 -8.48 31.68
CA PRO A 48 -36.79 -8.15 33.07
C PRO A 48 -36.43 -9.39 33.90
N GLY A 49 -35.32 -9.33 34.65
CA GLY A 49 -34.82 -10.46 35.45
C GLY A 49 -33.96 -11.47 34.68
N TRP A 50 -33.69 -11.24 33.38
CA TRP A 50 -32.74 -12.03 32.62
C TRP A 50 -31.31 -11.87 33.16
N VAL A 51 -30.61 -13.00 33.32
CA VAL A 51 -29.21 -13.02 33.75
C VAL A 51 -28.41 -13.90 32.81
N PHE A 52 -27.47 -13.29 32.08
CA PHE A 52 -26.65 -13.96 31.05
C PHE A 52 -25.95 -15.22 31.60
N GLN A 53 -25.31 -15.10 32.77
CA GLN A 53 -24.57 -16.18 33.41
C GLN A 53 -25.44 -17.44 33.61
N ILE A 54 -26.67 -17.25 34.08
CA ILE A 54 -27.59 -18.34 34.45
C ILE A 54 -28.13 -18.99 33.18
N ALA A 55 -28.54 -18.19 32.19
CA ALA A 55 -29.17 -18.70 30.98
C ALA A 55 -28.18 -19.35 30.00
N LEU A 56 -26.99 -18.75 29.82
CA LEU A 56 -26.08 -19.09 28.72
C LEU A 56 -24.71 -19.58 29.19
N GLY A 57 -24.27 -19.22 30.39
CA GLY A 57 -22.92 -19.56 30.86
C GLY A 57 -22.63 -21.06 30.84
N GLY A 58 -23.58 -21.90 31.27
CA GLY A 58 -23.43 -23.35 31.18
C GLY A 58 -23.35 -23.89 29.75
N LYS A 59 -24.14 -23.31 28.83
CA LYS A 59 -24.16 -23.70 27.41
C LYS A 59 -22.85 -23.35 26.71
N ILE A 60 -22.30 -22.16 26.97
CA ILE A 60 -21.01 -21.73 26.43
C ILE A 60 -19.90 -22.69 26.83
N ARG A 61 -19.81 -23.02 28.14
CA ARG A 61 -18.78 -23.95 28.64
C ARG A 61 -18.93 -25.34 28.04
N SER A 62 -20.16 -25.85 27.95
CA SER A 62 -20.42 -27.15 27.32
C SER A 62 -20.04 -27.17 25.84
N MET A 63 -20.28 -26.09 25.12
CA MET A 63 -19.92 -25.95 23.71
C MET A 63 -18.40 -25.97 23.51
N LEU A 64 -17.66 -25.18 24.28
CA LEU A 64 -16.20 -25.12 24.18
C LEU A 64 -15.54 -26.45 24.59
N ALA A 65 -16.12 -27.17 25.55
CA ALA A 65 -15.61 -28.45 26.02
C ALA A 65 -15.94 -29.66 25.12
N MET A 66 -16.72 -29.50 24.03
CA MET A 66 -17.13 -30.63 23.17
C MET A 66 -15.94 -31.33 22.49
N HIS A 67 -14.88 -30.59 22.15
CA HIS A 67 -13.67 -31.14 21.53
C HIS A 67 -12.46 -30.27 21.86
N ASN A 68 -11.46 -30.85 22.52
CA ASN A 68 -10.24 -30.16 22.92
C ASN A 68 -9.13 -30.39 21.90
N ASP A 69 -9.20 -29.67 20.78
CA ASP A 69 -8.20 -29.72 19.72
C ASP A 69 -7.89 -28.32 19.21
N CYS A 70 -6.61 -28.07 18.93
CA CYS A 70 -6.07 -26.80 18.42
C CYS A 70 -6.88 -26.29 17.23
N THR A 71 -7.18 -27.16 16.27
CA THR A 71 -7.88 -26.81 15.03
C THR A 71 -9.31 -26.37 15.32
N ASN A 72 -10.04 -27.08 16.18
CA ASN A 72 -11.39 -26.67 16.60
C ASN A 72 -11.38 -25.29 17.27
N TYR A 73 -10.45 -25.04 18.19
CA TYR A 73 -10.34 -23.74 18.87
C TYR A 73 -10.00 -22.61 17.89
N TYR A 74 -9.12 -22.86 16.92
CA TYR A 74 -8.83 -21.92 15.83
C TYR A 74 -10.10 -21.57 15.03
N HIS A 75 -10.86 -22.57 14.58
CA HIS A 75 -12.09 -22.34 13.82
C HIS A 75 -13.18 -21.63 14.65
N ILE A 76 -13.28 -21.91 15.95
CA ILE A 76 -14.20 -21.20 16.85
C ILE A 76 -13.76 -19.75 17.06
N ALA A 77 -12.47 -19.48 17.24
CA ALA A 77 -11.94 -18.11 17.34
C ALA A 77 -12.23 -17.31 16.05
N ARG A 78 -12.04 -17.95 14.89
CA ARG A 78 -12.40 -17.38 13.59
C ARG A 78 -13.90 -17.07 13.47
N LEU A 79 -14.77 -18.02 13.83
CA LEU A 79 -16.22 -17.82 13.83
C LEU A 79 -16.62 -16.67 14.75
N PHE A 80 -16.08 -16.64 15.96
CA PHE A 80 -16.35 -15.59 16.95
C PHE A 80 -15.98 -14.20 16.41
N LYS A 81 -14.78 -14.06 15.83
CA LYS A 81 -14.32 -12.82 15.19
C LYS A 81 -15.24 -12.40 14.06
N SER A 82 -15.53 -13.31 13.13
CA SER A 82 -16.35 -12.99 11.95
C SER A 82 -17.76 -12.57 12.36
N GLN A 83 -18.39 -13.29 13.29
CA GLN A 83 -19.72 -12.91 13.77
C GLN A 83 -19.69 -11.58 14.54
N LEU A 84 -18.65 -11.31 15.34
CA LEU A 84 -18.47 -10.03 16.04
C LEU A 84 -18.46 -8.86 15.05
N LEU A 85 -17.69 -8.96 13.96
CA LEU A 85 -17.60 -7.89 12.95
C LEU A 85 -18.91 -7.73 12.17
N ILE A 86 -19.53 -8.83 11.73
CA ILE A 86 -20.82 -8.78 10.99
C ILE A 86 -21.91 -8.14 11.85
N SER A 87 -22.12 -8.64 13.07
CA SER A 87 -23.17 -8.15 13.97
C SER A 87 -22.98 -6.71 14.41
N CYS A 88 -21.73 -6.22 14.55
CA CYS A 88 -21.46 -4.90 15.10
C CYS A 88 -21.18 -3.79 14.07
N ILE A 89 -20.74 -4.16 12.87
CA ILE A 89 -20.28 -3.23 11.83
C ILE A 89 -21.17 -3.31 10.60
N GLN A 90 -21.42 -4.51 10.06
CA GLN A 90 -22.20 -4.67 8.83
C GLN A 90 -23.70 -4.40 9.04
N ASN A 91 -24.28 -4.83 10.16
CA ASN A 91 -25.69 -4.51 10.50
C ASN A 91 -25.93 -3.01 10.74
N ARG A 92 -24.91 -2.26 11.17
CA ARG A 92 -25.02 -0.82 11.44
C ARG A 92 -25.25 0.01 10.16
N HIS A 93 -24.95 -0.54 8.99
CA HIS A 93 -25.27 0.08 7.70
C HIS A 93 -26.75 -0.04 7.31
N GLN A 94 -27.51 -0.96 7.93
CA GLN A 94 -28.97 -1.04 7.74
C GLN A 94 -29.72 -0.08 8.68
N ASP A 95 -29.24 0.11 9.92
CA ASP A 95 -29.86 1.03 10.90
C ASP A 95 -29.65 2.53 10.60
N ASP A 96 -28.67 2.90 9.75
CA ASP A 96 -28.47 4.28 9.28
C ASP A 96 -29.54 4.70 8.23
N VAL A 97 -30.36 3.76 7.75
CA VAL A 97 -31.66 4.11 7.16
C VAL A 97 -32.60 4.37 8.33
N VAL A 98 -32.50 5.58 8.90
CA VAL A 98 -33.51 6.09 9.83
C VAL A 98 -34.85 5.90 9.14
N ASP A 99 -35.64 4.97 9.67
CA ASP A 99 -36.95 4.60 9.14
C ASP A 99 -37.71 5.89 8.83
N ASP A 100 -38.11 6.08 7.57
CA ASP A 100 -38.71 7.33 7.11
C ASP A 100 -40.00 7.61 7.90
N GLU A 101 -40.60 6.58 8.52
CA GLU A 101 -41.65 6.68 9.54
C GLU A 101 -41.23 7.40 10.83
N SER A 102 -40.02 7.16 11.36
CA SER A 102 -39.49 7.83 12.55
C SER A 102 -39.20 9.31 12.29
N LEU A 103 -38.68 9.64 11.09
CA LEU A 103 -38.51 11.01 10.63
C LEU A 103 -39.85 11.69 10.32
N ASN A 104 -40.85 10.96 9.81
CA ASN A 104 -42.19 11.46 9.59
C ASN A 104 -42.97 11.68 10.89
N PHE A 105 -42.74 10.86 11.93
CA PHE A 105 -43.27 11.08 13.28
C PHE A 105 -42.68 12.35 13.93
N LEU A 106 -41.37 12.56 13.82
CA LEU A 106 -40.72 13.80 14.29
C LEU A 106 -41.18 15.03 13.49
N LYS A 107 -41.41 14.91 12.19
CA LYS A 107 -42.01 15.98 11.35
C LYS A 107 -43.46 16.25 11.75
N ALA A 108 -44.27 15.22 12.01
CA ALA A 108 -45.66 15.37 12.44
C ALA A 108 -45.76 16.05 13.82
N LEU A 109 -44.91 15.67 14.78
CA LEU A 109 -44.82 16.32 16.10
C LEU A 109 -44.42 17.80 16.01
N LYS A 110 -43.61 18.17 15.01
CA LYS A 110 -43.19 19.57 14.77
C LYS A 110 -44.36 20.49 14.41
N HIS A 111 -45.40 19.94 13.77
CA HIS A 111 -46.60 20.69 13.36
C HIS A 111 -47.71 20.70 14.42
N VAL A 112 -47.75 19.70 15.31
CA VAL A 112 -48.83 19.56 16.31
C VAL A 112 -48.48 20.26 17.63
N ASN A 113 -47.22 20.28 18.06
CA ASN A 113 -46.86 20.89 19.34
C ASN A 113 -45.36 21.28 19.42
N PRO A 114 -44.97 22.44 18.86
CA PRO A 114 -43.57 22.84 18.75
C PRO A 114 -42.88 23.06 20.10
N GLU A 115 -43.65 23.39 21.15
CA GLU A 115 -43.15 23.54 22.52
C GLU A 115 -42.78 22.21 23.18
N LYS A 116 -43.57 21.13 22.94
CA LYS A 116 -43.20 19.80 23.40
C LYS A 116 -41.97 19.27 22.67
N LEU A 117 -41.84 19.54 21.37
CA LEU A 117 -40.67 19.13 20.59
C LEU A 117 -39.41 19.91 21.00
N THR A 118 -39.53 21.19 21.36
CA THR A 118 -38.43 21.96 21.95
C THR A 118 -38.16 21.58 23.40
N GLN A 119 -39.13 21.15 24.18
CA GLN A 119 -38.89 20.55 25.51
C GLN A 119 -38.28 19.15 25.41
N LEU A 120 -38.65 18.35 24.41
CA LEU A 120 -38.04 17.04 24.12
C LEU A 120 -36.62 17.20 23.59
N SER A 121 -36.40 18.13 22.64
CA SER A 121 -35.05 18.45 22.17
C SER A 121 -34.21 19.05 23.29
N LYS A 122 -34.77 19.93 24.13
CA LYS A 122 -34.11 20.37 25.36
C LYS A 122 -33.88 19.19 26.29
N ARG A 123 -34.75 18.20 26.46
CA ARG A 123 -34.43 17.01 27.29
C ARG A 123 -33.37 16.10 26.68
N PHE A 124 -33.26 16.03 25.36
CA PHE A 124 -32.21 15.30 24.65
C PHE A 124 -30.86 16.04 24.65
N VAL A 125 -30.87 17.38 24.67
CA VAL A 125 -29.67 18.23 24.56
C VAL A 125 -29.26 18.86 25.90
N THR A 126 -30.14 18.91 26.90
CA THR A 126 -29.80 19.35 28.27
C THR A 126 -29.23 18.13 29.00
N PRO A 127 -27.93 18.11 29.33
CA PRO A 127 -27.39 17.02 30.12
C PRO A 127 -28.13 17.00 31.46
N LEU A 128 -28.63 15.83 31.88
CA LEU A 128 -29.01 15.65 33.28
C LEU A 128 -27.80 16.09 34.14
N PRO A 129 -27.95 17.01 35.10
CA PRO A 129 -26.84 17.49 35.93
C PRO A 129 -26.41 16.46 36.99
N SER A 130 -26.35 15.19 36.62
CA SER A 130 -25.97 14.08 37.47
C SER A 130 -25.25 13.01 36.65
N GLN A 131 -23.97 13.28 36.40
CA GLN A 131 -22.84 12.36 36.16
C GLN A 131 -21.96 12.88 35.02
N SER A 132 -21.20 13.93 35.32
CA SER A 132 -19.89 14.21 34.71
C SER A 132 -18.86 13.14 35.07
N GLN A 133 -19.26 11.86 35.09
CA GLN A 133 -18.34 10.74 35.23
C GLN A 133 -17.81 10.42 33.84
N SER A 134 -16.49 10.39 33.70
CA SER A 134 -15.78 9.93 32.50
C SER A 134 -16.47 8.69 31.94
N VAL A 135 -17.06 8.79 30.73
CA VAL A 135 -17.69 7.65 30.06
C VAL A 135 -16.58 6.66 29.74
N GLY A 136 -16.43 5.65 30.60
CA GLY A 136 -15.48 4.56 30.42
C GLY A 136 -15.82 3.73 29.17
N PRO A 137 -14.95 2.78 28.78
CA PRO A 137 -15.22 1.92 27.65
C PRO A 137 -16.43 1.02 27.91
N SER A 138 -17.53 1.23 27.17
CA SER A 138 -18.77 0.44 27.24
C SER A 138 -18.96 -0.42 25.99
N PHE A 139 -19.66 -1.56 26.09
CA PHE A 139 -19.97 -2.46 24.96
C PHE A 139 -21.46 -2.34 24.59
N PRO A 140 -21.82 -1.45 23.63
CA PRO A 140 -23.21 -1.22 23.27
C PRO A 140 -23.79 -2.28 22.31
N GLY A 141 -25.09 -2.53 22.43
CA GLY A 141 -25.85 -3.40 21.52
C GLY A 141 -25.26 -4.81 21.47
N MET A 142 -25.11 -5.37 20.26
CA MET A 142 -24.54 -6.70 20.04
C MET A 142 -23.15 -6.91 20.66
N GLN A 143 -22.38 -5.86 20.93
CA GLN A 143 -21.07 -6.00 21.59
C GLN A 143 -21.18 -6.57 23.01
N GLU A 144 -22.32 -6.37 23.68
CA GLU A 144 -22.59 -6.88 25.02
C GLU A 144 -22.58 -8.42 25.03
N PHE A 145 -23.22 -9.05 24.05
CA PHE A 145 -23.20 -10.50 23.88
C PHE A 145 -21.77 -11.05 23.87
N PHE A 146 -20.90 -10.52 23.01
CA PHE A 146 -19.53 -11.03 22.87
C PHE A 146 -18.68 -10.79 24.12
N LYS A 147 -18.84 -9.63 24.76
CA LYS A 147 -18.20 -9.34 26.05
C LYS A 147 -18.63 -10.37 27.10
N ASP A 148 -19.93 -10.57 27.28
CA ASP A 148 -20.45 -11.48 28.29
C ASP A 148 -20.17 -12.95 27.95
N PHE A 149 -20.09 -13.29 26.66
CA PHE A 149 -19.62 -14.60 26.21
C PHE A 149 -18.19 -14.85 26.70
N ILE A 150 -17.27 -13.91 26.50
CA ILE A 150 -15.88 -14.02 26.96
C ILE A 150 -15.84 -14.16 28.48
N LEU A 151 -16.60 -13.32 29.22
CA LEU A 151 -16.64 -13.35 30.68
C LEU A 151 -17.14 -14.68 31.25
N HIS A 152 -17.98 -15.42 30.53
CA HIS A 152 -18.58 -16.68 31.01
C HIS A 152 -18.05 -17.94 30.31
N ALA A 153 -17.12 -17.80 29.36
CA ALA A 153 -16.51 -18.92 28.65
C ALA A 153 -15.63 -19.79 29.56
N PHE A 154 -14.91 -19.19 30.52
CA PHE A 154 -14.02 -19.84 31.48
C PHE A 154 -13.16 -20.97 30.87
N ASN A 155 -12.59 -20.71 29.69
CA ASN A 155 -11.78 -21.67 28.95
C ASN A 155 -10.45 -21.00 28.53
N PRO A 156 -9.35 -21.28 29.25
CA PRO A 156 -8.04 -20.68 28.96
C PRO A 156 -7.47 -21.04 27.58
N ILE A 157 -7.79 -22.23 27.07
CA ILE A 157 -7.35 -22.68 25.75
C ILE A 157 -8.00 -21.80 24.68
N PHE A 158 -9.33 -21.64 24.77
CA PHE A 158 -10.08 -20.74 23.89
C PHE A 158 -9.56 -19.29 23.97
N TYR A 159 -9.29 -18.77 25.18
CA TYR A 159 -8.74 -17.42 25.34
C TYR A 159 -7.41 -17.24 24.62
N THR A 160 -6.50 -18.21 24.73
CA THR A 160 -5.19 -18.15 24.06
C THR A 160 -5.35 -18.13 22.53
N HIS A 161 -6.19 -19.01 21.98
CA HIS A 161 -6.45 -19.03 20.53
C HIS A 161 -7.15 -17.76 20.04
N LEU A 162 -8.10 -17.23 20.82
CA LEU A 162 -8.80 -15.99 20.50
C LEU A 162 -7.86 -14.78 20.52
N GLU A 163 -6.98 -14.70 21.51
CA GLU A 163 -5.94 -13.68 21.62
C GLU A 163 -5.02 -13.70 20.40
N ASN A 164 -4.42 -14.85 20.08
CA ASN A 164 -3.52 -14.99 18.94
C ASN A 164 -4.21 -14.61 17.62
N TYR A 165 -5.47 -15.01 17.45
CA TYR A 165 -6.23 -14.72 16.23
C TYR A 165 -6.59 -13.23 16.11
N PHE A 166 -6.95 -12.57 17.22
CA PHE A 166 -7.16 -11.12 17.23
C PHE A 166 -5.87 -10.34 16.98
N VAL A 167 -4.74 -10.77 17.54
CA VAL A 167 -3.44 -10.12 17.27
C VAL A 167 -3.13 -10.19 15.78
N HIS A 168 -3.22 -11.38 15.17
CA HIS A 168 -3.02 -11.55 13.72
C HIS A 168 -3.92 -10.62 12.89
N GLU A 169 -5.22 -10.64 13.14
CA GLU A 169 -6.20 -9.85 12.39
C GLU A 169 -5.99 -8.34 12.56
N ILE A 170 -5.66 -7.88 13.78
CA ILE A 170 -5.39 -6.46 14.04
C ILE A 170 -4.14 -6.02 13.28
N MET A 171 -3.08 -6.84 13.21
CA MET A 171 -1.89 -6.51 12.43
C MET A 171 -2.21 -6.44 10.92
N GLU A 172 -2.90 -7.43 10.36
CA GLU A 172 -3.31 -7.40 8.93
C GLU A 172 -4.16 -6.17 8.59
N LEU A 173 -5.13 -5.82 9.43
CA LEU A 173 -5.97 -4.63 9.21
C LEU A 173 -5.17 -3.34 9.37
N ASN A 174 -4.19 -3.29 10.28
CA ASN A 174 -3.35 -2.10 10.49
C ASN A 174 -2.41 -1.85 9.31
N ASP A 175 -1.97 -2.91 8.63
CA ASP A 175 -1.06 -2.84 7.48
C ASP A 175 -1.80 -2.54 6.15
N THR A 176 -3.13 -2.44 6.19
CA THR A 176 -3.96 -2.10 5.02
C THR A 176 -3.57 -0.72 4.45
N GLN A 177 -3.41 -0.65 3.13
CA GLN A 177 -3.10 0.58 2.40
C GLN A 177 -4.37 1.19 1.81
N PHE A 178 -4.49 2.52 1.86
CA PHE A 178 -5.68 3.26 1.40
C PHE A 178 -5.38 4.26 0.28
N ALA A 179 -4.24 4.12 -0.41
CA ALA A 179 -3.89 5.02 -1.51
C ALA A 179 -4.24 4.38 -2.87
N ASN A 180 -4.99 5.10 -3.71
CA ASN A 180 -5.12 4.77 -5.13
C ASN A 180 -3.81 5.11 -5.84
N SER A 181 -3.32 4.19 -6.67
CA SER A 181 -2.05 4.28 -7.41
C SER A 181 -2.00 5.38 -8.49
N GLU A 182 -2.98 6.27 -8.57
CA GLU A 182 -3.17 7.23 -9.67
C GLU A 182 -3.38 8.69 -9.22
N ILE A 183 -3.30 8.98 -7.92
CA ILE A 183 -3.48 10.36 -7.40
C ILE A 183 -2.13 11.08 -7.46
N GLU A 184 -2.04 12.18 -8.22
CA GLU A 184 -0.88 13.08 -8.23
C GLU A 184 -0.64 13.63 -6.80
N ASP A 185 0.63 13.83 -6.40
CA ASP A 185 1.07 14.21 -5.04
C ASP A 185 0.41 15.49 -4.45
N SER A 186 -0.36 16.23 -5.26
CA SER A 186 -1.07 17.45 -4.90
C SER A 186 -2.56 17.29 -4.55
N GLU A 187 -3.19 16.13 -4.79
CA GLU A 187 -4.61 15.93 -4.50
C GLU A 187 -4.83 15.17 -3.19
N THR A 188 -5.48 15.82 -2.20
CA THR A 188 -5.84 15.23 -0.89
C THR A 188 -7.18 14.51 -0.90
N MET A 189 -7.93 14.60 -2.01
CA MET A 189 -9.28 14.05 -2.15
C MET A 189 -9.24 12.54 -2.35
N VAL A 190 -10.15 11.83 -1.69
CA VAL A 190 -10.26 10.37 -1.73
C VAL A 190 -11.63 9.99 -2.30
N ASP A 191 -11.70 8.92 -3.09
CA ASP A 191 -12.96 8.42 -3.62
C ASP A 191 -13.84 7.77 -2.52
N ASP A 192 -15.16 7.75 -2.77
CA ASP A 192 -16.15 7.20 -1.83
C ASP A 192 -15.88 5.75 -1.43
N GLN A 193 -15.31 4.92 -2.31
CA GLN A 193 -15.06 3.51 -2.03
C GLN A 193 -13.89 3.36 -1.06
N THR A 194 -12.78 4.04 -1.32
CA THR A 194 -11.61 4.06 -0.43
C THR A 194 -11.98 4.63 0.95
N GLN A 195 -12.79 5.68 0.99
CA GLN A 195 -13.29 6.24 2.24
C GLN A 195 -14.16 5.24 3.02
N ARG A 196 -15.07 4.51 2.35
CA ARG A 196 -15.88 3.44 3.00
C ARG A 196 -15.02 2.29 3.50
N ASN A 197 -14.01 1.88 2.73
CA ASN A 197 -13.05 0.85 3.11
C ASN A 197 -12.30 1.26 4.38
N PHE A 198 -11.82 2.52 4.44
CA PHE A 198 -11.15 3.07 5.63
C PHE A 198 -12.06 3.09 6.86
N ILE A 199 -13.31 3.58 6.72
CA ILE A 199 -14.27 3.61 7.82
C ILE A 199 -14.52 2.19 8.36
N THR A 200 -14.66 1.21 7.48
CA THR A 200 -14.91 -0.20 7.84
C THR A 200 -13.69 -0.82 8.52
N CYS A 201 -12.49 -0.58 7.99
CA CYS A 201 -11.24 -1.07 8.57
C CYS A 201 -11.02 -0.46 9.96
N LEU A 202 -11.13 0.87 10.10
CA LEU A 202 -10.95 1.55 11.37
C LEU A 202 -11.99 1.10 12.43
N ALA A 203 -13.25 0.89 12.03
CA ALA A 203 -14.28 0.35 12.91
C ALA A 203 -13.91 -1.06 13.41
N SER A 204 -13.40 -1.91 12.51
CA SER A 204 -12.99 -3.28 12.80
C SER A 204 -11.80 -3.31 13.75
N LEU A 205 -10.74 -2.55 13.45
CA LEU A 205 -9.56 -2.38 14.30
C LEU A 205 -9.94 -1.96 15.71
N ARG A 206 -10.74 -0.89 15.84
CA ARG A 206 -11.19 -0.37 17.15
C ARG A 206 -11.98 -1.40 17.95
N LEU A 207 -12.85 -2.16 17.29
CA LEU A 207 -13.68 -3.17 17.95
C LEU A 207 -12.83 -4.34 18.42
N LEU A 208 -11.99 -4.91 17.54
CA LEU A 208 -11.11 -6.03 17.88
C LEU A 208 -10.12 -5.66 18.96
N ALA A 209 -9.46 -4.50 18.85
CA ALA A 209 -8.50 -4.01 19.84
C ALA A 209 -9.13 -3.84 21.23
N LYS A 210 -10.38 -3.37 21.29
CA LYS A 210 -11.14 -3.25 22.53
C LYS A 210 -11.45 -4.62 23.14
N VAL A 211 -11.87 -5.60 22.33
CA VAL A 211 -12.16 -6.95 22.84
C VAL A 211 -10.88 -7.67 23.25
N LEU A 212 -9.78 -7.46 22.52
CA LEU A 212 -8.46 -7.96 22.90
C LEU A 212 -7.99 -7.36 24.23
N GLY A 213 -8.13 -6.05 24.42
CA GLY A 213 -7.80 -5.40 25.70
C GLY A 213 -8.65 -5.92 26.87
N LEU A 214 -9.93 -6.26 26.63
CA LEU A 214 -10.78 -6.96 27.60
C LEU A 214 -10.18 -8.33 27.95
N LEU A 215 -9.81 -9.11 26.94
CA LEU A 215 -9.31 -10.48 27.08
C LEU A 215 -7.99 -10.53 27.86
N VAL A 216 -7.04 -9.67 27.50
CA VAL A 216 -5.71 -9.59 28.14
C VAL A 216 -5.79 -9.05 29.58
N SER A 217 -6.71 -8.13 29.85
CA SER A 217 -6.91 -7.58 31.20
C SER A 217 -7.72 -8.50 32.12
N LEU A 218 -8.44 -9.48 31.56
CA LEU A 218 -9.38 -10.34 32.30
C LEU A 218 -8.77 -11.01 33.55
N PRO A 219 -7.54 -11.58 33.50
CA PRO A 219 -6.93 -12.23 34.67
C PRO A 219 -6.61 -11.26 35.81
N TYR A 220 -6.57 -9.96 35.54
CA TYR A 220 -6.07 -8.92 36.44
C TYR A 220 -7.16 -7.97 36.93
N ARG A 221 -8.42 -8.25 36.61
CA ARG A 221 -9.55 -7.44 37.08
C ARG A 221 -9.76 -7.66 38.56
N SER A 222 -9.64 -6.58 39.33
CA SER A 222 -10.03 -6.54 40.73
C SER A 222 -11.13 -5.49 40.91
N GLU A 223 -12.23 -5.88 41.54
CA GLU A 223 -13.30 -4.95 41.96
C GLU A 223 -12.95 -4.24 43.29
N SER A 224 -11.84 -4.64 43.93
CA SER A 224 -11.42 -4.13 45.23
C SER A 224 -10.33 -3.05 45.13
N ASN A 225 -10.41 -2.04 45.99
CA ASN A 225 -9.40 -0.98 46.11
C ASN A 225 -8.04 -1.59 46.44
N THR A 226 -7.16 -1.64 45.44
CA THR A 226 -5.82 -2.23 45.58
C THR A 226 -4.90 -1.22 46.29
N THR A 227 -4.22 -1.66 47.35
CA THR A 227 -3.27 -0.79 48.08
C THR A 227 -2.03 -0.49 47.22
N LYS A 228 -1.34 0.62 47.50
CA LYS A 228 -0.12 1.01 46.76
C LYS A 228 0.97 -0.08 46.82
N GLU A 229 1.10 -0.77 47.94
CA GLU A 229 2.05 -1.87 48.12
C GLU A 229 1.73 -3.06 47.19
N ILE A 230 0.46 -3.48 47.13
CA ILE A 230 0.04 -4.56 46.22
C ILE A 230 0.26 -4.17 44.75
N ILE A 231 0.01 -2.90 44.39
CA ILE A 231 0.31 -2.40 43.05
C ILE A 231 1.81 -2.55 42.74
N MET A 232 2.71 -2.16 43.66
CA MET A 232 4.15 -2.28 43.46
C MET A 232 4.60 -3.73 43.30
N THR A 233 4.12 -4.64 44.16
CA THR A 233 4.41 -6.08 44.03
C THR A 233 3.90 -6.65 42.70
N GLN A 234 2.69 -6.26 42.28
CA GLN A 234 2.12 -6.72 41.00
C GLN A 234 2.88 -6.17 39.79
N ILE A 235 3.41 -4.94 39.85
CA ILE A 235 4.31 -4.41 38.82
C ILE A 235 5.57 -5.26 38.73
N GLU A 236 6.20 -5.60 39.86
CA GLU A 236 7.43 -6.40 39.88
C GLU A 236 7.23 -7.80 39.28
N ILE A 237 6.11 -8.46 39.61
CA ILE A 237 5.78 -9.79 39.08
C ILE A 237 5.51 -9.72 37.57
N ARG A 238 4.66 -8.77 37.15
CA ARG A 238 4.14 -8.71 35.77
C ARG A 238 5.12 -8.10 34.78
N THR A 239 6.16 -7.41 35.25
CA THR A 239 7.26 -6.93 34.38
C THR A 239 8.03 -8.09 33.72
N LYS A 240 7.94 -9.31 34.28
CA LYS A 240 8.57 -10.51 33.72
C LYS A 240 7.78 -11.15 32.55
N VAL A 241 6.58 -10.64 32.26
CA VAL A 241 5.69 -11.18 31.22
C VAL A 241 5.70 -10.25 30.02
N PHE A 242 5.90 -10.81 28.82
CA PHE A 242 5.88 -10.05 27.58
C PHE A 242 4.45 -9.89 27.04
N PRO A 243 4.05 -8.67 26.63
CA PRO A 243 2.78 -8.44 25.93
C PRO A 243 2.73 -9.18 24.58
N SER A 244 1.56 -9.70 24.23
CA SER A 244 1.33 -10.38 22.95
C SER A 244 1.33 -9.44 21.74
N LEU A 245 1.11 -8.13 21.95
CA LEU A 245 1.06 -7.14 20.88
C LEU A 245 2.14 -6.07 21.08
N ASN A 246 2.99 -5.90 20.06
CA ASN A 246 4.08 -4.94 20.06
C ASN A 246 3.61 -3.53 19.64
N LEU A 247 2.89 -2.87 20.56
CA LEU A 247 2.39 -1.50 20.40
C LEU A 247 3.49 -0.48 20.08
N GLN A 248 4.73 -0.72 20.54
CA GLN A 248 5.84 0.18 20.29
C GLN A 248 6.20 0.20 18.81
N VAL A 249 6.34 -0.99 18.20
CA VAL A 249 6.63 -1.11 16.76
C VAL A 249 5.47 -0.57 15.93
N CYS A 250 4.21 -0.85 16.30
CA CYS A 250 3.05 -0.30 15.61
C CYS A 250 3.06 1.23 15.59
N LEU A 251 3.34 1.88 16.74
CA LEU A 251 3.41 3.35 16.82
C LEU A 251 4.59 3.91 16.04
N GLN A 252 5.76 3.27 16.10
CA GLN A 252 6.93 3.70 15.33
C GLN A 252 6.69 3.60 13.83
N ASN A 253 6.13 2.48 13.35
CA ASN A 253 5.75 2.31 11.94
C ASN A 253 4.71 3.35 11.52
N ALA A 254 3.70 3.61 12.36
CA ALA A 254 2.67 4.60 12.05
C ALA A 254 3.23 6.03 11.93
N ILE A 255 4.27 6.37 12.69
CA ILE A 255 4.97 7.66 12.57
C ILE A 255 5.73 7.72 11.23
N ILE A 256 6.48 6.67 10.89
CA ILE A 256 7.32 6.60 9.68
C ILE A 256 6.45 6.59 8.42
N GLU A 257 5.36 5.82 8.42
CA GLU A 257 4.46 5.66 7.26
C GLU A 257 3.38 6.75 7.17
N GLY A 258 3.29 7.65 8.16
CA GLY A 258 2.24 8.68 8.20
C GLY A 258 0.83 8.10 8.28
N LYS A 259 0.61 7.12 9.18
CA LYS A 259 -0.67 6.40 9.40
C LYS A 259 -1.18 6.51 10.85
N LEU A 260 -0.90 7.61 11.53
CA LEU A 260 -1.31 7.84 12.91
C LEU A 260 -2.84 7.83 13.06
N SER A 261 -3.55 8.41 12.08
CA SER A 261 -5.01 8.50 12.02
C SER A 261 -5.72 7.14 12.01
N LEU A 262 -5.07 6.09 11.51
CA LEU A 262 -5.53 4.71 11.59
C LEU A 262 -5.11 4.04 12.92
N THR A 263 -3.83 4.21 13.29
CA THR A 263 -3.18 3.41 14.34
C THR A 263 -3.57 3.83 15.76
N ILE A 264 -3.56 5.14 16.04
CA ILE A 264 -3.82 5.66 17.39
C ILE A 264 -5.24 5.32 17.89
N PRO A 265 -6.31 5.47 17.09
CA PRO A 265 -7.66 5.20 17.59
C PRO A 265 -7.89 3.78 18.11
N TRP A 266 -7.27 2.74 17.52
CA TRP A 266 -7.44 1.37 18.02
C TRP A 266 -6.52 1.07 19.20
N ILE A 267 -5.29 1.61 19.22
CA ILE A 267 -4.38 1.51 20.38
C ILE A 267 -5.04 2.12 21.62
N VAL A 268 -5.66 3.29 21.47
CA VAL A 268 -6.43 3.94 22.53
C VAL A 268 -7.54 3.02 23.05
N LYS A 269 -8.24 2.27 22.18
CA LYS A 269 -9.29 1.34 22.60
C LYS A 269 -8.76 0.10 23.33
N TYR A 270 -7.61 -0.42 22.91
CA TYR A 270 -6.93 -1.48 23.63
C TYR A 270 -6.49 -1.02 25.03
N LEU A 271 -5.76 0.10 25.12
CA LEU A 271 -5.25 0.65 26.37
C LEU A 271 -6.37 1.05 27.35
N ALA A 272 -7.50 1.55 26.83
CA ALA A 272 -8.66 1.89 27.64
C ALA A 272 -9.21 0.70 28.44
N MET A 273 -9.04 -0.52 27.94
CA MET A 273 -9.52 -1.74 28.58
C MET A 273 -8.53 -2.33 29.60
N MET A 274 -7.29 -1.85 29.64
CA MET A 274 -6.25 -2.37 30.53
C MET A 274 -6.48 -1.99 31.99
N ASP A 275 -6.01 -2.82 32.91
CA ASP A 275 -6.06 -2.52 34.34
C ASP A 275 -5.02 -1.46 34.76
N ILE A 276 -5.22 -0.88 35.94
CA ILE A 276 -4.36 0.20 36.50
C ILE A 276 -2.89 -0.24 36.61
N VAL A 277 -2.64 -1.51 36.96
CA VAL A 277 -1.29 -2.02 37.13
C VAL A 277 -0.62 -2.20 35.77
N SER A 278 -1.32 -2.75 34.77
CA SER A 278 -0.80 -2.85 33.39
C SER A 278 -0.27 -1.53 32.87
N LEU A 279 -1.05 -0.46 32.99
CA LEU A 279 -0.66 0.87 32.50
C LEU A 279 0.53 1.49 33.24
N ARG A 280 0.94 0.92 34.38
CA ARG A 280 2.13 1.32 35.15
C ARG A 280 3.34 0.43 34.89
N LEU A 281 3.22 -0.65 34.12
CA LEU A 281 4.37 -1.49 33.75
C LEU A 281 5.36 -0.68 32.88
N PRO A 282 6.67 -0.97 32.96
CA PRO A 282 7.69 -0.24 32.21
C PRO A 282 7.43 -0.17 30.70
N TYR A 283 6.95 -1.27 30.11
CA TYR A 283 6.59 -1.34 28.70
C TYR A 283 5.47 -0.34 28.35
N TYR A 284 4.31 -0.42 29.00
CA TYR A 284 3.18 0.47 28.70
C TYR A 284 3.49 1.92 29.07
N LYS A 285 4.31 2.17 30.10
CA LYS A 285 4.75 3.52 30.45
C LYS A 285 5.45 4.22 29.26
N GLN A 286 6.33 3.52 28.54
CA GLN A 286 6.98 4.05 27.34
C GLN A 286 5.98 4.34 26.21
N ILE A 287 4.99 3.47 26.03
CA ILE A 287 3.90 3.68 25.06
C ILE A 287 3.09 4.93 25.39
N LEU A 288 2.67 5.08 26.66
CA LEU A 288 1.88 6.23 27.10
C LEU A 288 2.67 7.54 26.98
N GLU A 289 3.97 7.51 27.26
CA GLU A 289 4.88 8.64 27.08
C GLU A 289 4.96 9.06 25.60
N LEU A 290 5.14 8.11 24.68
CA LEU A 290 5.14 8.39 23.23
C LEU A 290 3.80 8.97 22.76
N LEU A 291 2.67 8.42 23.22
CA LEU A 291 1.33 8.95 22.92
C LEU A 291 1.15 10.38 23.45
N TYR A 292 1.70 10.69 24.62
CA TYR A 292 1.69 12.04 25.18
C TYR A 292 2.54 13.01 24.34
N TYR A 293 3.71 12.59 23.87
CA TYR A 293 4.55 13.40 22.98
C TYR A 293 3.88 13.66 21.63
N ILE A 294 3.21 12.66 21.05
CA ILE A 294 2.40 12.82 19.83
C ILE A 294 1.27 13.83 20.08
N TYR A 295 0.51 13.69 21.17
CA TYR A 295 -0.55 14.64 21.53
C TYR A 295 -0.03 16.09 21.61
N HIS A 296 1.11 16.29 22.27
CA HIS A 296 1.71 17.60 22.42
C HIS A 296 2.22 18.17 21.10
N ALA A 297 2.86 17.34 20.25
CA ALA A 297 3.31 17.74 18.92
C ALA A 297 2.15 18.23 18.05
N ILE A 298 1.04 17.47 17.97
CA ILE A 298 -0.15 17.85 17.17
C ILE A 298 -0.80 19.14 17.71
N ASN A 299 -0.66 19.44 19.01
CA ASN A 299 -1.14 20.70 19.58
C ASN A 299 -0.30 21.92 19.22
N GLN A 300 0.98 21.73 18.89
CA GLN A 300 1.90 22.81 18.52
C GLN A 300 2.07 22.99 17.00
N THR A 301 1.63 22.01 16.20
CA THR A 301 1.69 22.10 14.73
C THR A 301 0.82 23.24 14.22
N ASP A 302 1.40 24.13 13.41
CA ASP A 302 0.67 25.13 12.65
C ASP A 302 -0.02 24.45 11.45
N LEU A 303 -1.32 24.20 11.58
CA LEU A 303 -2.14 23.54 10.56
C LEU A 303 -2.35 24.41 9.30
N SER A 304 -1.94 25.67 9.32
CA SER A 304 -2.02 26.58 8.18
C SER A 304 -0.78 26.58 7.29
N ALA A 305 0.29 25.85 7.66
CA ALA A 305 1.52 25.76 6.87
C ALA A 305 1.37 24.79 5.68
N PRO A 306 1.86 25.14 4.47
CA PRO A 306 1.76 24.30 3.26
C PRO A 306 2.53 22.96 3.35
N ASP A 307 3.52 22.85 4.24
CA ASP A 307 4.32 21.63 4.48
C ASP A 307 3.73 20.70 5.57
N CYS A 308 2.47 20.91 5.98
CA CYS A 308 1.88 20.14 7.07
C CYS A 308 1.74 18.65 6.71
N LEU A 309 2.24 17.77 7.59
CA LEU A 309 2.21 16.31 7.40
C LEU A 309 0.89 15.65 7.81
N ILE A 310 -0.04 16.41 8.38
CA ILE A 310 -1.30 15.92 8.94
C ILE A 310 -2.44 16.86 8.51
N SER A 311 -3.55 16.31 8.02
CA SER A 311 -4.77 17.06 7.73
C SER A 311 -5.44 17.57 9.01
N GLN A 312 -6.20 18.67 8.93
CA GLN A 312 -6.86 19.26 10.09
C GLN A 312 -7.80 18.27 10.79
N GLN A 313 -8.54 17.48 10.01
CA GLN A 313 -9.49 16.48 10.50
C GLN A 313 -8.76 15.32 11.21
N SER A 314 -7.65 14.85 10.64
CA SER A 314 -6.78 13.85 11.28
C SER A 314 -6.22 14.37 12.60
N ALA A 315 -5.73 15.62 12.65
CA ALA A 315 -5.25 16.23 13.90
C ALA A 315 -6.34 16.27 14.98
N VAL A 316 -7.57 16.66 14.63
CA VAL A 316 -8.69 16.72 15.59
C VAL A 316 -9.09 15.32 16.07
N LEU A 317 -9.13 14.33 15.18
CA LEU A 317 -9.39 12.92 15.52
C LEU A 317 -8.39 12.39 16.54
N LEU A 318 -7.09 12.63 16.29
CA LEU A 318 -5.99 12.18 17.13
C LEU A 318 -6.04 12.86 18.50
N LYS A 319 -6.19 14.19 18.54
CA LYS A 319 -6.34 14.94 19.80
C LYS A 319 -7.51 14.42 20.61
N SER A 320 -8.67 14.23 19.99
CA SER A 320 -9.88 13.79 20.67
C SER A 320 -9.75 12.36 21.22
N SER A 321 -9.12 11.46 20.45
CA SER A 321 -8.87 10.08 20.88
C SER A 321 -7.90 10.02 22.07
N LEU A 322 -6.81 10.78 22.03
CA LEU A 322 -5.80 10.83 23.09
C LEU A 322 -6.33 11.50 24.36
N CYS A 323 -7.07 12.62 24.23
CA CYS A 323 -7.74 13.25 25.35
C CYS A 323 -8.69 12.29 26.07
N TRP A 324 -9.46 11.48 25.33
CA TRP A 324 -10.36 10.50 25.95
C TRP A 324 -9.59 9.46 26.77
N LEU A 325 -8.47 8.92 26.27
CA LEU A 325 -7.61 7.98 27.01
C LEU A 325 -7.09 8.58 28.32
N PHE A 326 -6.63 9.82 28.25
CA PHE A 326 -6.03 10.59 29.35
C PHE A 326 -7.00 10.89 30.50
N GLU A 327 -8.29 10.96 30.20
CA GLU A 327 -9.34 11.23 31.18
C GLU A 327 -9.83 9.99 31.91
N LEU A 328 -9.51 8.78 31.42
CA LEU A 328 -10.00 7.54 32.00
C LEU A 328 -9.52 7.35 33.45
N PRO A 329 -10.33 6.69 34.30
CA PRO A 329 -9.99 6.50 35.71
C PRO A 329 -8.79 5.56 35.91
N ASN A 330 -8.55 4.64 34.98
CA ASN A 330 -7.40 3.73 35.02
C ASN A 330 -6.09 4.39 34.57
N PHE A 331 -6.13 5.59 33.97
CA PHE A 331 -4.94 6.26 33.47
C PHE A 331 -4.06 6.80 34.62
N PRO A 332 -2.74 6.51 34.64
CA PRO A 332 -1.83 6.97 35.69
C PRO A 332 -1.48 8.46 35.56
N ARG A 333 -2.32 9.33 36.14
CA ARG A 333 -2.18 10.80 36.08
C ARG A 333 -0.87 11.33 36.67
N ASP A 334 -0.24 10.58 37.57
CA ASP A 334 1.04 10.96 38.19
C ASP A 334 2.17 11.15 37.16
N PHE A 335 2.05 10.53 35.98
CA PHE A 335 3.05 10.61 34.92
C PHE A 335 3.09 11.97 34.20
N TYR A 336 1.98 12.72 34.15
CA TYR A 336 1.94 14.02 33.46
C TYR A 336 3.00 14.99 33.96
N ASN A 337 3.16 15.08 35.29
CA ASN A 337 4.11 15.99 35.91
C ASN A 337 5.57 15.65 35.55
N VAL A 338 5.86 14.38 35.31
CA VAL A 338 7.19 13.92 34.91
C VAL A 338 7.40 14.24 33.43
N TRP A 339 6.48 13.83 32.56
CA TRP A 339 6.60 14.06 31.12
C TRP A 339 6.59 15.54 30.75
N GLN A 340 5.80 16.37 31.42
CA GLN A 340 5.81 17.82 31.22
C GLN A 340 7.17 18.47 31.55
N LYS A 341 7.90 17.93 32.54
CA LYS A 341 9.25 18.41 32.92
C LYS A 341 10.33 17.88 31.98
N THR A 342 10.17 16.65 31.47
CA THR A 342 11.12 16.00 30.55
C THR A 342 10.96 16.50 29.11
N CYS A 343 9.75 16.92 28.69
CA CYS A 343 9.47 17.60 27.43
C CYS A 343 10.20 18.95 27.34
N LYS A 344 11.49 18.96 27.00
CA LYS A 344 12.21 20.20 26.70
C LYS A 344 11.90 20.63 25.26
N ILE A 345 11.20 21.76 25.15
CA ILE A 345 10.63 22.42 23.96
C ILE A 345 11.61 22.67 22.77
N LYS A 346 12.90 22.33 22.88
CA LYS A 346 13.87 22.47 21.76
C LYS A 346 13.95 21.23 20.84
N GLU A 347 13.47 20.06 21.28
CA GLU A 347 13.41 18.82 20.48
C GLU A 347 12.08 18.69 19.69
N LEU A 348 11.16 19.66 19.87
CA LEU A 348 9.81 19.66 19.29
C LEU A 348 9.72 20.31 17.89
N LYS A 349 10.84 20.73 17.30
CA LYS A 349 10.85 21.20 15.92
C LYS A 349 10.88 20.01 14.97
N SER A 350 9.66 19.59 14.63
CA SER A 350 9.23 18.74 13.53
C SER A 350 9.02 17.26 13.88
N LEU A 351 7.82 16.77 13.54
CA LEU A 351 7.54 15.36 13.27
C LEU A 351 8.65 14.68 12.44
N LYS A 352 9.46 15.45 11.68
CA LYS A 352 10.63 15.01 10.89
C LYS A 352 11.84 14.54 11.73
N GLN A 353 11.91 14.82 13.04
CA GLN A 353 13.00 14.31 13.90
C GLN A 353 12.61 13.05 14.69
N MET A 354 11.31 12.70 14.75
CA MET A 354 10.86 11.48 15.42
C MET A 354 11.21 10.21 14.63
N GLU A 355 11.46 10.34 13.31
CA GLU A 355 12.17 9.34 12.49
C GLU A 355 13.56 9.02 13.07
N LYS A 356 14.36 10.05 13.42
CA LYS A 356 15.74 9.89 13.94
C LYS A 356 15.82 9.31 15.36
N PHE A 357 14.78 9.52 16.19
CA PHE A 357 14.73 8.96 17.56
C PHE A 357 14.35 7.48 17.56
N SER A 358 13.65 7.01 16.52
CA SER A 358 13.28 5.60 16.33
C SER A 358 14.41 4.78 15.68
N GLU A 359 15.22 5.38 14.82
CA GLU A 359 16.38 4.73 14.18
C GLU A 359 17.43 4.27 15.22
N LYS A 360 17.70 5.06 16.27
CA LYS A 360 18.68 4.69 17.31
C LYS A 360 18.32 3.47 18.19
N LYS A 361 17.07 2.97 18.12
CA LYS A 361 16.61 1.80 18.92
C LYS A 361 16.31 0.55 18.08
N ARG A 362 16.46 0.61 16.75
CA ARG A 362 16.11 -0.47 15.82
C ARG A 362 17.27 -1.36 15.36
N ASN A 363 18.47 -1.16 15.90
CA ASN A 363 19.62 -2.02 15.59
C ASN A 363 19.63 -3.30 16.45
N SER A 364 18.53 -4.04 16.40
CA SER A 364 18.49 -5.48 16.72
C SER A 364 17.14 -6.06 16.27
N HIS A 365 17.16 -6.82 15.16
CA HIS A 365 16.08 -7.69 14.66
C HIS A 365 14.91 -7.04 13.90
N SER A 366 15.05 -6.93 12.58
CA SER A 366 14.30 -7.73 11.57
C SER A 366 14.57 -7.16 10.18
N VAL A 367 15.21 -7.94 9.31
CA VAL A 367 15.47 -7.58 7.91
C VAL A 367 14.23 -7.97 7.11
N ASP A 368 13.48 -6.98 6.64
CA ASP A 368 12.67 -7.11 5.42
C ASP A 368 12.48 -5.73 4.76
N CYS A 369 12.54 -5.76 3.44
CA CYS A 369 12.64 -4.65 2.49
C CYS A 369 11.57 -3.56 2.67
N VAL A 370 11.97 -2.29 2.83
CA VAL A 370 11.06 -1.13 2.77
C VAL A 370 11.40 -0.28 1.55
N ILE A 371 10.55 -0.38 0.53
CA ILE A 371 10.40 0.62 -0.54
C ILE A 371 9.79 1.88 0.10
N PRO A 372 10.25 3.12 -0.19
CA PRO A 372 9.65 4.31 0.37
C PRO A 372 8.19 4.42 -0.10
N VAL A 373 7.25 4.36 0.84
CA VAL A 373 5.81 4.54 0.56
C VAL A 373 5.59 5.98 0.11
N LYS A 374 5.07 6.14 -1.11
CA LYS A 374 4.90 7.44 -1.80
C LYS A 374 3.69 8.27 -1.33
N SER A 375 2.91 7.86 -0.32
CA SER A 375 1.73 8.62 0.12
C SER A 375 1.43 8.47 1.62
N SER A 376 1.28 9.61 2.31
CA SER A 376 0.98 9.68 3.76
C SER A 376 -0.52 9.69 3.98
N LEU A 377 -1.08 8.65 4.62
CA LEU A 377 -2.51 8.55 4.94
C LEU A 377 -3.01 9.74 5.76
N ASP A 378 -2.19 10.22 6.69
CA ASP A 378 -2.55 11.31 7.59
C ASP A 378 -2.79 12.66 6.88
N LYS A 379 -2.32 12.82 5.64
CA LYS A 379 -2.55 14.01 4.80
C LYS A 379 -3.87 13.94 4.01
N LEU A 380 -4.43 12.75 3.82
CA LEU A 380 -5.63 12.57 3.00
C LEU A 380 -6.88 13.09 3.72
N ASP A 381 -7.84 13.60 2.95
CA ASP A 381 -9.16 14.04 3.43
C ASP A 381 -10.10 12.85 3.63
N ILE A 382 -9.61 11.77 4.23
CA ILE A 382 -10.34 10.51 4.44
C ILE A 382 -11.19 10.50 5.72
N ILE A 383 -10.95 11.45 6.62
CA ILE A 383 -11.65 11.57 7.90
C ILE A 383 -12.96 12.33 7.73
N THR A 384 -14.07 11.68 8.06
CA THR A 384 -15.41 12.27 8.00
C THR A 384 -16.03 12.49 9.37
N ASP A 385 -17.14 13.23 9.40
CA ASP A 385 -17.98 13.38 10.59
C ASP A 385 -18.43 12.02 11.18
N ARG A 386 -18.68 11.02 10.32
CA ARG A 386 -19.00 9.65 10.77
C ARG A 386 -17.82 9.03 11.52
N THR A 387 -16.62 9.17 10.97
CA THR A 387 -15.38 8.69 11.59
C THR A 387 -15.13 9.39 12.93
N MET A 388 -15.39 10.69 13.01
CA MET A 388 -15.27 11.50 14.23
C MET A 388 -16.24 11.06 15.32
N ARG A 389 -17.54 10.90 15.00
CA ARG A 389 -18.57 10.41 15.94
C ARG A 389 -18.30 8.99 16.41
N MET A 390 -17.90 8.11 15.50
CA MET A 390 -17.48 6.75 15.85
C MET A 390 -16.29 6.77 16.80
N CYS A 391 -15.35 7.70 16.58
CA CYS A 391 -14.11 7.74 17.32
C CYS A 391 -14.24 8.34 18.72
N CYS A 392 -15.07 9.38 18.86
CA CYS A 392 -15.15 10.26 20.00
C CYS A 392 -16.61 10.45 20.45
N PRO A 393 -17.07 9.77 21.52
CA PRO A 393 -18.45 9.89 22.01
C PRO A 393 -18.80 11.28 22.57
N ARG A 394 -17.80 12.12 22.88
CA ARG A 394 -17.97 13.45 23.48
C ARG A 394 -18.37 14.55 22.49
N MET A 395 -18.31 14.31 21.18
CA MET A 395 -18.60 15.33 20.17
C MET A 395 -20.06 15.28 19.71
N GLU A 396 -20.94 15.84 20.54
CA GLU A 396 -22.19 16.50 20.11
C GLU A 396 -22.27 17.86 20.84
N PRO A 397 -22.67 18.96 20.19
CA PRO A 397 -22.15 19.61 19.00
C PRO A 397 -21.31 20.86 19.39
N THR A 398 -19.99 20.78 19.48
CA THR A 398 -19.09 21.95 19.62
C THR A 398 -18.39 22.36 18.32
N LEU A 399 -18.61 21.62 17.23
CA LEU A 399 -18.05 21.94 15.90
C LEU A 399 -18.67 23.17 15.23
N SER A 400 -19.72 23.76 15.80
CA SER A 400 -20.23 25.07 15.35
C SER A 400 -19.34 26.25 15.76
N VAL A 401 -18.32 26.05 16.60
CA VAL A 401 -17.50 27.15 17.16
C VAL A 401 -16.08 27.23 16.56
N PHE A 402 -15.62 26.23 15.81
CA PHE A 402 -14.29 26.26 15.17
C PHE A 402 -14.26 26.78 13.72
N HIS A 403 -15.41 27.18 13.17
CA HIS A 403 -15.47 27.95 11.93
C HIS A 403 -15.41 29.45 12.26
N GLY A 404 -14.20 29.99 12.38
CA GLY A 404 -14.00 31.41 12.68
C GLY A 404 -12.64 31.93 12.24
N ASN A 405 -12.48 32.22 10.94
CA ASN A 405 -12.15 33.56 10.40
C ASN A 405 -11.55 33.45 9.00
N GLY A 406 -12.40 33.57 7.99
CA GLY A 406 -12.02 33.70 6.59
C GLY A 406 -13.26 33.94 5.73
N THR A 407 -13.66 35.21 5.63
CA THR A 407 -14.69 35.78 4.73
C THR A 407 -16.15 35.32 4.89
N ASN A 408 -16.92 36.20 5.56
CA ASN A 408 -18.36 36.45 5.47
C ASN A 408 -19.19 35.59 4.48
N LEU A 409 -19.89 34.57 4.98
CA LEU A 409 -21.23 34.21 4.46
C LEU A 409 -22.14 33.76 5.62
N ASN A 410 -23.29 34.45 5.68
CA ASN A 410 -24.39 34.36 6.65
C ASN A 410 -24.70 32.97 7.25
N ILE A 411 -24.56 32.87 8.58
CA ILE A 411 -25.35 31.95 9.40
C ILE A 411 -26.65 32.68 9.77
N ASN A 412 -27.69 32.46 8.98
CA ASN A 412 -29.09 32.52 9.38
C ASN A 412 -29.93 31.94 8.24
N SER A 413 -30.26 30.66 8.31
CA SER A 413 -31.40 30.13 7.57
C SER A 413 -32.01 28.92 8.26
N ASN A 414 -32.99 29.23 9.10
CA ASN A 414 -34.26 28.52 9.04
C ASN A 414 -34.55 28.21 7.57
N LYS A 415 -34.75 26.92 7.26
CA LYS A 415 -35.06 26.43 5.91
C LYS A 415 -36.30 27.14 5.38
N HIS A 416 -36.08 28.26 4.70
CA HIS A 416 -37.05 28.95 3.89
C HIS A 416 -36.72 28.65 2.44
N ILE A 417 -37.71 28.08 1.79
CA ILE A 417 -37.79 27.90 0.35
C ILE A 417 -37.65 29.27 -0.31
N THR A 418 -36.66 29.46 -1.19
CA THR A 418 -36.69 30.42 -2.31
C THR A 418 -35.53 30.13 -3.29
N PRO A 419 -35.58 30.64 -4.53
CA PRO A 419 -35.78 29.87 -5.75
C PRO A 419 -34.47 29.63 -6.53
N VAL A 420 -34.44 28.56 -7.32
CA VAL A 420 -33.30 28.25 -8.20
C VAL A 420 -33.35 29.18 -9.43
N THR A 421 -32.53 30.23 -9.42
CA THR A 421 -32.22 31.00 -10.64
C THR A 421 -30.90 30.52 -11.24
N GLN A 422 -31.05 29.71 -12.28
CA GLN A 422 -30.25 29.71 -13.52
C GLN A 422 -28.71 29.77 -13.39
N LEU A 423 -28.10 28.64 -13.05
CA LEU A 423 -26.90 28.20 -13.77
C LEU A 423 -27.37 27.44 -15.01
N ARG A 424 -26.92 27.92 -16.18
CA ARG A 424 -27.30 27.44 -17.52
C ARG A 424 -27.29 25.90 -17.55
N ARG A 425 -28.49 25.33 -17.56
CA ARG A 425 -28.73 23.89 -17.73
C ARG A 425 -28.57 23.55 -19.20
N LEU A 426 -27.58 22.71 -19.49
CA LEU A 426 -27.54 21.97 -20.74
C LEU A 426 -28.04 20.54 -20.44
N GLY A 427 -29.21 20.18 -20.98
CA GLY A 427 -29.68 18.79 -21.11
C GLY A 427 -30.55 18.22 -19.98
N GLY A 428 -31.79 17.84 -20.29
CA GLY A 428 -32.80 17.29 -19.36
C GLY A 428 -32.66 15.80 -19.02
N THR A 429 -31.48 15.18 -19.13
CA THR A 429 -31.32 13.71 -19.06
C THR A 429 -31.12 13.14 -17.65
N THR A 430 -30.64 13.93 -16.67
CA THR A 430 -30.20 13.39 -15.37
C THR A 430 -31.35 13.01 -14.41
N ARG A 431 -32.50 13.68 -14.49
CA ARG A 431 -33.65 13.42 -13.61
C ARG A 431 -34.42 12.14 -14.00
N ALA A 432 -34.45 11.82 -15.29
CA ALA A 432 -35.05 10.59 -15.81
C ALA A 432 -34.21 9.35 -15.42
N LYS A 433 -32.88 9.44 -15.53
CA LYS A 433 -31.96 8.35 -15.13
C LYS A 433 -32.05 7.99 -13.65
N HIS A 434 -32.19 8.98 -12.76
CA HIS A 434 -32.31 8.71 -11.33
C HIS A 434 -33.63 7.99 -10.99
N LEU A 435 -34.73 8.36 -11.66
CA LEU A 435 -36.02 7.69 -11.50
C LEU A 435 -35.99 6.26 -12.07
N GLU A 436 -35.35 6.07 -13.23
CA GLU A 436 -35.16 4.75 -13.85
C GLU A 436 -34.41 3.78 -12.92
N LEU A 437 -33.31 4.21 -12.29
CA LEU A 437 -32.56 3.40 -11.33
C LEU A 437 -33.39 3.02 -10.09
N GLN A 438 -34.22 3.93 -9.57
CA GLN A 438 -35.12 3.63 -8.45
C GLN A 438 -36.19 2.60 -8.82
N LEU A 439 -36.70 2.65 -10.06
CA LEU A 439 -37.68 1.68 -10.56
C LEU A 439 -37.05 0.29 -10.79
N GLU A 440 -35.80 0.24 -11.25
CA GLU A 440 -35.04 -1.02 -11.37
C GLU A 440 -34.74 -1.63 -10.00
N GLU A 441 -34.35 -0.82 -9.01
CA GLU A 441 -34.18 -1.29 -7.65
C GLU A 441 -35.49 -1.87 -7.12
N ALA A 442 -36.61 -1.16 -7.24
CA ALA A 442 -37.92 -1.65 -6.83
C ALA A 442 -38.33 -2.95 -7.54
N PHE A 443 -38.02 -3.08 -8.84
CA PHE A 443 -38.25 -4.32 -9.60
C PHE A 443 -37.51 -5.51 -9.01
N PHE A 444 -36.22 -5.37 -8.69
CA PHE A 444 -35.42 -6.48 -8.13
C PHE A 444 -35.76 -6.80 -6.67
N HIS A 445 -36.30 -5.85 -5.89
CA HIS A 445 -36.84 -6.17 -4.55
C HIS A 445 -38.01 -7.16 -4.62
N GLY A 446 -38.73 -7.20 -5.74
CA GLY A 446 -39.80 -8.17 -6.00
C GLY A 446 -39.35 -9.48 -6.63
N GLN A 447 -38.04 -9.70 -6.85
CA GLN A 447 -37.50 -10.89 -7.53
C GLN A 447 -36.52 -11.67 -6.62
N PRO A 448 -36.30 -12.97 -6.87
CA PRO A 448 -35.26 -13.73 -6.17
C PRO A 448 -33.87 -13.08 -6.35
N ALA A 449 -33.05 -13.12 -5.30
CA ALA A 449 -31.69 -12.57 -5.34
C ALA A 449 -30.80 -13.20 -6.43
N SER A 450 -31.09 -14.44 -6.83
CA SER A 450 -30.45 -15.12 -7.96
C SER A 450 -30.68 -14.37 -9.28
N THR A 451 -31.89 -13.86 -9.53
CA THR A 451 -32.24 -13.10 -10.75
C THR A 451 -31.39 -11.85 -10.90
N ARG A 452 -31.21 -11.07 -9.82
CA ARG A 452 -30.34 -9.88 -9.82
C ARG A 452 -28.89 -10.26 -10.11
N LYS A 453 -28.36 -11.30 -9.44
CA LYS A 453 -26.99 -11.78 -9.66
C LYS A 453 -26.77 -12.26 -11.10
N THR A 454 -27.75 -12.93 -11.70
CA THR A 454 -27.69 -13.38 -13.09
C THR A 454 -27.67 -12.19 -14.06
N VAL A 455 -28.50 -11.17 -13.83
CA VAL A 455 -28.50 -9.93 -14.63
C VAL A 455 -27.17 -9.19 -14.53
N ASP A 456 -26.63 -9.03 -13.32
CA ASP A 456 -25.34 -8.38 -13.08
C ASP A 456 -24.21 -9.11 -13.82
N PHE A 457 -24.15 -10.44 -13.66
CA PHE A 457 -23.17 -11.30 -14.32
C PHE A 457 -23.24 -11.22 -15.84
N ILE A 458 -24.44 -11.31 -16.42
CA ILE A 458 -24.64 -11.21 -17.88
C ILE A 458 -24.22 -9.83 -18.38
N SER A 459 -24.59 -8.76 -17.66
CA SER A 459 -24.21 -7.40 -18.05
C SER A 459 -22.69 -7.20 -18.09
N GLU A 460 -21.96 -7.77 -17.13
CA GLU A 460 -20.50 -7.70 -17.07
C GLU A 460 -19.83 -8.53 -18.17
N ARG A 461 -20.27 -9.78 -18.35
CA ARG A 461 -19.69 -10.70 -19.34
C ARG A 461 -19.96 -10.26 -20.77
N VAL A 462 -21.16 -9.76 -21.07
CA VAL A 462 -21.49 -9.23 -22.39
C VAL A 462 -20.69 -7.95 -22.67
N ALA A 463 -20.60 -7.03 -21.70
CA ALA A 463 -19.78 -5.82 -21.85
C ALA A 463 -18.31 -6.16 -22.16
N SER A 464 -17.69 -7.07 -21.38
CA SER A 464 -16.32 -7.54 -21.63
C SER A 464 -16.15 -8.16 -23.02
N THR A 465 -17.13 -8.94 -23.48
CA THR A 465 -17.07 -9.58 -24.79
C THR A 465 -17.22 -8.58 -25.94
N CYS A 466 -18.10 -7.59 -25.79
CA CYS A 466 -18.24 -6.50 -26.75
C CYS A 466 -16.95 -5.68 -26.84
N VAL A 467 -16.31 -5.36 -25.69
CA VAL A 467 -15.00 -4.69 -25.66
C VAL A 467 -13.94 -5.52 -26.38
N LYS A 468 -13.91 -6.84 -26.18
CA LYS A 468 -12.98 -7.73 -26.89
C LYS A 468 -13.21 -7.74 -28.40
N HIS A 469 -14.47 -7.71 -28.84
CA HIS A 469 -14.81 -7.61 -30.26
C HIS A 469 -14.37 -6.25 -30.85
N MET A 470 -14.58 -5.16 -30.12
CA MET A 470 -14.10 -3.84 -30.50
C MET A 470 -12.58 -3.81 -30.64
N CYS A 471 -11.84 -4.33 -29.66
CA CYS A 471 -10.37 -4.35 -29.69
C CYS A 471 -9.82 -5.19 -30.85
N ASN A 472 -10.37 -6.39 -31.07
CA ASN A 472 -9.79 -7.33 -32.03
C ASN A 472 -10.21 -7.03 -33.47
N THR A 473 -11.39 -6.47 -33.69
CA THR A 473 -11.97 -6.28 -35.03
C THR A 473 -11.96 -4.81 -35.44
N LEU A 474 -12.64 -3.94 -34.68
CA LEU A 474 -12.87 -2.54 -35.07
C LEU A 474 -11.62 -1.66 -34.86
N LEU A 475 -10.92 -1.84 -33.74
CA LEU A 475 -9.71 -1.08 -33.43
C LEU A 475 -8.55 -1.49 -34.34
N THR A 476 -8.37 -2.78 -34.59
CA THR A 476 -7.31 -3.29 -35.48
C THR A 476 -7.45 -2.74 -36.90
N SER A 477 -8.66 -2.76 -37.48
CA SER A 477 -8.90 -2.25 -38.83
C SER A 477 -8.70 -0.73 -38.92
N SER A 478 -9.17 0.01 -37.91
CA SER A 478 -8.99 1.46 -37.82
C SER A 478 -7.52 1.86 -37.69
N ARG A 479 -6.73 1.15 -36.87
CA ARG A 479 -5.28 1.37 -36.72
C ARG A 479 -4.52 1.15 -38.03
N GLU A 480 -4.82 0.06 -38.74
CA GLU A 480 -4.20 -0.26 -40.03
C GLU A 480 -4.51 0.81 -41.09
N ALA A 481 -5.78 1.23 -41.21
CA ALA A 481 -6.20 2.27 -42.15
C ALA A 481 -5.57 3.63 -41.85
N ASN A 482 -5.49 3.99 -40.56
CA ASN A 482 -4.87 5.23 -40.11
C ASN A 482 -3.36 5.24 -40.40
N LEU A 483 -2.64 4.15 -40.09
CA LEU A 483 -1.22 4.02 -40.36
C LEU A 483 -0.91 4.03 -41.87
N ASN A 484 -1.74 3.41 -42.70
CA ASN A 484 -1.54 3.45 -44.16
C ASN A 484 -1.75 4.85 -44.74
N SER A 485 -2.74 5.59 -44.22
CA SER A 485 -2.95 7.00 -44.58
C SER A 485 -1.75 7.86 -44.14
N PHE A 486 -1.25 7.63 -42.93
CA PHE A 486 -0.08 8.33 -42.40
C PHE A 486 1.21 8.02 -43.18
N ARG A 487 1.43 6.76 -43.58
CA ARG A 487 2.55 6.34 -44.45
C ARG A 487 2.56 7.06 -45.79
N ASN A 488 1.38 7.34 -46.36
CA ASN A 488 1.27 8.09 -47.61
C ASN A 488 1.67 9.57 -47.42
N ILE A 489 1.26 10.19 -46.29
CA ILE A 489 1.65 11.56 -45.94
C ILE A 489 3.16 11.64 -45.69
N LEU A 490 3.73 10.67 -44.97
CA LEU A 490 5.18 10.58 -44.73
C LEU A 490 5.97 10.54 -46.04
N LYS A 491 5.54 9.71 -47.00
CA LYS A 491 6.19 9.62 -48.32
C LYS A 491 6.07 10.92 -49.12
N HIS A 492 4.90 11.56 -49.13
CA HIS A 492 4.68 12.80 -49.88
C HIS A 492 5.51 13.97 -49.33
N LYS A 493 5.54 14.14 -48.00
CA LYS A 493 6.28 15.24 -47.36
C LYS A 493 7.80 15.05 -47.33
N HIS A 494 8.28 13.82 -47.51
CA HIS A 494 9.71 13.55 -47.63
C HIS A 494 10.24 13.92 -49.03
N ILE A 495 9.45 13.68 -50.09
CA ILE A 495 9.84 13.94 -51.48
C ILE A 495 9.94 15.45 -51.80
N GLU A 496 9.18 16.31 -51.11
CA GLU A 496 9.21 17.77 -51.34
C GLU A 496 10.48 18.48 -50.83
N LYS A 497 11.32 17.85 -50.00
CA LYS A 497 12.53 18.46 -49.42
C LYS A 497 13.87 17.96 -49.96
N ASP A 498 13.88 16.96 -50.86
CA ASP A 498 15.12 16.40 -51.44
C ASP A 498 15.78 17.31 -52.51
N SER A 499 15.31 18.55 -52.71
CA SER A 499 15.87 19.46 -53.71
C SER A 499 16.89 20.47 -53.20
N ASP A 500 17.08 20.68 -51.88
CA ASP A 500 18.08 21.64 -51.40
C ASP A 500 18.81 21.17 -50.13
N GLU A 501 20.12 20.95 -50.31
CA GLU A 501 21.24 20.94 -49.36
C GLU A 501 21.30 19.86 -48.24
N GLN A 502 22.31 19.00 -48.39
CA GLN A 502 22.77 18.02 -47.43
C GLN A 502 23.55 18.64 -46.26
N SER A 503 23.39 18.01 -45.08
CA SER A 503 24.37 17.91 -43.99
C SER A 503 24.57 19.12 -43.07
N GLU A 504 23.74 19.23 -42.02
CA GLU A 504 24.20 19.30 -40.62
C GLU A 504 23.00 19.30 -39.64
N LEU A 505 23.16 18.69 -38.46
CA LEU A 505 22.21 18.66 -37.31
C LEU A 505 21.01 17.68 -37.40
N SER A 506 21.30 16.37 -37.38
CA SER A 506 20.32 15.27 -37.42
C SER A 506 19.24 15.27 -36.33
N ARG A 507 19.46 15.90 -35.16
CA ARG A 507 18.47 16.01 -34.07
C ARG A 507 17.51 17.18 -34.23
N ASN A 508 17.98 18.30 -34.80
CA ASN A 508 17.14 19.47 -35.03
C ASN A 508 16.18 19.23 -36.20
N TYR A 509 16.65 18.59 -37.27
CA TYR A 509 15.80 18.18 -38.39
C TYR A 509 14.69 17.21 -37.95
N PHE A 510 15.00 16.24 -37.09
CA PHE A 510 14.00 15.29 -36.58
C PHE A 510 12.88 16.00 -35.81
N ASN A 511 13.24 16.94 -34.92
CA ASN A 511 12.26 17.71 -34.15
C ASN A 511 11.45 18.67 -35.02
N GLU A 512 12.07 19.29 -36.01
CA GLU A 512 11.41 20.21 -36.94
C GLU A 512 10.46 19.48 -37.91
N PHE A 513 10.87 18.30 -38.40
CA PHE A 513 10.02 17.44 -39.22
C PHE A 513 8.87 16.83 -38.41
N LYS A 514 9.11 16.45 -37.15
CA LYS A 514 8.05 16.03 -36.23
C LYS A 514 7.04 17.17 -36.01
N ALA A 515 7.50 18.40 -35.79
CA ALA A 515 6.63 19.57 -35.64
C ALA A 515 5.74 19.83 -36.87
N LEU A 516 6.26 19.63 -38.08
CA LEU A 516 5.49 19.73 -39.34
C LEU A 516 4.41 18.65 -39.51
N LEU A 517 4.55 17.51 -38.84
CA LEU A 517 3.62 16.38 -38.89
C LEU A 517 2.59 16.40 -37.77
N VAL A 518 2.81 17.14 -36.68
CA VAL A 518 1.89 17.20 -35.53
C VAL A 518 0.46 17.58 -35.96
N SER A 519 0.31 18.55 -36.87
CA SER A 519 -1.02 18.94 -37.37
C SER A 519 -1.73 17.80 -38.12
N ASP A 520 -1.01 17.08 -38.98
CA ASP A 520 -1.59 15.99 -39.77
C ASP A 520 -1.89 14.77 -38.90
N MET A 521 -1.01 14.48 -37.93
CA MET A 521 -1.22 13.44 -36.92
C MET A 521 -2.47 13.74 -36.10
N ASN A 522 -2.68 14.98 -35.67
CA ASN A 522 -3.86 15.37 -34.93
C ASN A 522 -5.14 15.26 -35.79
N ILE A 523 -5.10 15.64 -37.06
CA ILE A 523 -6.25 15.51 -37.97
C ILE A 523 -6.59 14.04 -38.23
N LEU A 524 -5.59 13.21 -38.50
CA LEU A 524 -5.76 11.78 -38.73
C LEU A 524 -6.26 11.04 -37.47
N ALA A 525 -5.67 11.32 -36.30
CA ALA A 525 -6.12 10.76 -35.03
C ALA A 525 -7.58 11.14 -34.74
N ASN A 526 -7.96 12.42 -34.92
CA ASN A 526 -9.33 12.87 -34.73
C ASN A 526 -10.33 12.19 -35.68
N ASN A 527 -9.95 12.03 -36.95
CA ASN A 527 -10.80 11.37 -37.95
C ASN A 527 -10.94 9.87 -37.65
N ALA A 528 -9.86 9.19 -37.28
CA ALA A 528 -9.86 7.78 -36.92
C ALA A 528 -10.66 7.51 -35.63
N SER A 529 -10.49 8.35 -34.60
CA SER A 529 -11.30 8.33 -33.37
C SER A 529 -12.78 8.52 -33.65
N ARG A 530 -13.15 9.44 -34.54
CA ARG A 530 -14.54 9.72 -34.91
C ARG A 530 -15.18 8.57 -35.69
N GLU A 531 -14.51 8.07 -36.73
CA GLU A 531 -14.98 6.94 -37.53
C GLU A 531 -15.13 5.68 -36.66
N LEU A 532 -14.18 5.43 -35.75
CA LEU A 532 -14.26 4.30 -34.83
C LEU A 532 -15.45 4.42 -33.87
N LYS A 533 -15.73 5.61 -33.34
CA LYS A 533 -16.91 5.87 -32.51
C LYS A 533 -18.20 5.63 -33.29
N ASP A 534 -18.31 6.14 -34.51
CA ASP A 534 -19.49 5.95 -35.36
C ASP A 534 -19.73 4.47 -35.71
N GLN A 535 -18.67 3.69 -35.92
CA GLN A 535 -18.79 2.25 -36.14
C GLN A 535 -19.18 1.50 -34.86
N CYS A 536 -18.63 1.89 -33.70
CA CYS A 536 -19.02 1.31 -32.42
C CYS A 536 -20.49 1.58 -32.09
N GLU A 537 -20.99 2.80 -32.33
CA GLU A 537 -22.40 3.17 -32.11
C GLU A 537 -23.36 2.40 -33.02
N LYS A 538 -22.95 2.03 -34.25
CA LYS A 538 -23.79 1.25 -35.18
C LYS A 538 -23.80 -0.25 -34.89
N THR A 539 -22.65 -0.82 -34.55
CA THR A 539 -22.47 -2.29 -34.52
C THR A 539 -22.66 -2.89 -33.13
N ILE A 540 -22.22 -2.19 -32.07
CA ILE A 540 -22.17 -2.76 -30.71
C ILE A 540 -23.54 -2.90 -30.03
N PRO A 541 -24.50 -1.97 -30.16
CA PRO A 541 -25.80 -2.10 -29.53
C PRO A 541 -26.55 -3.38 -29.94
N ALA A 542 -26.56 -3.70 -31.25
CA ALA A 542 -27.24 -4.89 -31.76
C ALA A 542 -26.58 -6.20 -31.27
N ILE A 543 -25.25 -6.24 -31.21
CA ILE A 543 -24.50 -7.39 -30.68
C ILE A 543 -24.77 -7.56 -29.18
N CYS A 544 -24.79 -6.45 -28.44
CA CYS A 544 -25.06 -6.44 -27.00
C CYS A 544 -26.47 -6.97 -26.72
N GLU A 545 -27.49 -6.43 -27.39
CA GLU A 545 -28.89 -6.83 -27.22
C GLU A 545 -29.10 -8.30 -27.56
N THR A 546 -28.59 -8.77 -28.71
CA THR A 546 -28.72 -10.18 -29.12
C THR A 546 -28.11 -11.14 -28.10
N ARG A 547 -26.92 -10.80 -27.57
CA ARG A 547 -26.21 -11.65 -26.60
C ARG A 547 -26.86 -11.61 -25.22
N VAL A 548 -27.34 -10.46 -24.78
CA VAL A 548 -28.07 -10.33 -23.51
C VAL A 548 -29.36 -11.16 -23.58
N THR A 549 -30.14 -11.03 -24.64
CA THR A 549 -31.39 -11.79 -24.84
C THR A 549 -31.14 -13.29 -24.78
N ALA A 550 -30.20 -13.81 -25.58
CA ALA A 550 -29.88 -15.24 -25.57
C ALA A 550 -29.36 -15.75 -24.21
N SER A 551 -28.59 -14.92 -23.49
CA SER A 551 -28.03 -15.30 -22.18
C SER A 551 -29.08 -15.29 -21.08
N ILE A 552 -29.98 -14.30 -21.08
CA ILE A 552 -31.07 -14.20 -20.10
C ILE A 552 -32.08 -15.32 -20.31
N GLU A 553 -32.42 -15.63 -21.56
CA GLU A 553 -33.33 -16.74 -21.91
C GLU A 553 -32.75 -18.11 -21.52
N SER A 554 -31.42 -18.27 -21.59
CA SER A 554 -30.75 -19.53 -21.25
C SER A 554 -30.46 -19.71 -19.75
N LEU A 555 -30.30 -18.62 -18.98
CA LEU A 555 -29.82 -18.67 -17.59
C LEU A 555 -30.92 -18.40 -16.54
N LEU A 556 -32.04 -17.78 -16.92
CA LEU A 556 -33.20 -17.67 -16.03
C LEU A 556 -34.02 -18.96 -16.09
N ALA A 557 -34.69 -19.27 -14.98
CA ALA A 557 -35.51 -20.48 -14.86
C ALA A 557 -36.69 -20.49 -15.87
N GLU A 558 -37.06 -21.67 -16.35
CA GLU A 558 -38.09 -21.85 -17.39
C GLU A 558 -39.46 -21.32 -16.96
N ASP A 559 -39.75 -21.33 -15.67
CA ASP A 559 -40.98 -20.86 -15.01
C ASP A 559 -41.04 -19.33 -14.80
N SER A 560 -39.99 -18.59 -15.14
CA SER A 560 -40.00 -17.13 -15.03
C SER A 560 -40.93 -16.47 -16.06
N LEU A 561 -41.78 -15.55 -15.59
CA LEU A 561 -42.74 -14.81 -16.41
C LEU A 561 -42.04 -14.06 -17.55
N THR A 562 -42.64 -14.04 -18.74
CA THR A 562 -42.11 -13.35 -19.93
C THR A 562 -41.82 -11.87 -19.65
N ALA A 563 -42.70 -11.19 -18.91
CA ALA A 563 -42.50 -9.79 -18.53
C ALA A 563 -41.26 -9.57 -17.63
N VAL A 564 -40.91 -10.56 -16.79
CA VAL A 564 -39.71 -10.50 -15.94
C VAL A 564 -38.46 -10.70 -16.80
N LYS A 565 -38.49 -11.64 -17.75
CA LYS A 565 -37.39 -11.85 -18.72
C LYS A 565 -37.15 -10.60 -19.55
N GLU A 566 -38.20 -9.99 -20.10
CA GLU A 566 -38.11 -8.74 -20.87
C GLU A 566 -37.51 -7.59 -20.06
N MET A 567 -37.92 -7.43 -18.80
CA MET A 567 -37.36 -6.39 -17.93
C MET A 567 -35.89 -6.67 -17.60
N CYS A 568 -35.52 -7.93 -17.32
CA CYS A 568 -34.14 -8.33 -17.08
C CYS A 568 -33.26 -8.08 -18.31
N ILE A 569 -33.75 -8.34 -19.53
CA ILE A 569 -33.06 -8.05 -20.79
C ILE A 569 -32.82 -6.54 -20.93
N LYS A 570 -33.82 -5.70 -20.67
CA LYS A 570 -33.69 -4.24 -20.77
C LYS A 570 -32.65 -3.70 -19.78
N ILE A 571 -32.71 -4.14 -18.53
CA ILE A 571 -31.77 -3.71 -17.48
C ILE A 571 -30.35 -4.19 -17.79
N ALA A 572 -30.19 -5.47 -18.15
CA ALA A 572 -28.88 -6.03 -18.50
C ALA A 572 -28.27 -5.33 -19.72
N THR A 573 -29.07 -5.05 -20.75
CA THR A 573 -28.62 -4.34 -21.96
C THR A 573 -28.21 -2.90 -21.65
N ARG A 574 -29.03 -2.16 -20.88
CA ARG A 574 -28.70 -0.80 -20.44
C ARG A 574 -27.38 -0.77 -19.67
N THR A 575 -27.25 -1.64 -18.67
CA THR A 575 -26.08 -1.68 -17.78
C THR A 575 -24.80 -2.13 -18.52
N ALA A 576 -24.92 -3.10 -19.45
CA ALA A 576 -23.82 -3.50 -20.31
C ALA A 576 -23.39 -2.35 -21.24
N MET A 577 -24.34 -1.67 -21.86
CA MET A 577 -24.07 -0.53 -22.75
C MET A 577 -23.45 0.66 -22.01
N GLU A 578 -23.84 0.94 -20.76
CA GLU A 578 -23.20 1.98 -19.95
C GLU A 578 -21.72 1.69 -19.72
N ARG A 579 -21.37 0.44 -19.40
CA ARG A 579 -19.97 0.02 -19.21
C ARG A 579 -19.18 0.07 -20.51
N ILE A 580 -19.76 -0.38 -21.63
CA ILE A 580 -19.16 -0.27 -22.96
C ILE A 580 -18.90 1.20 -23.31
N ASN A 581 -19.88 2.08 -23.07
CA ASN A 581 -19.75 3.50 -23.35
C ASN A 581 -18.69 4.16 -22.46
N GLN A 582 -18.63 3.81 -21.17
CA GLN A 582 -17.54 4.26 -20.29
C GLN A 582 -16.17 3.85 -20.84
N TRP A 583 -16.04 2.60 -21.29
CA TRP A 583 -14.81 2.11 -21.91
C TRP A 583 -14.45 2.91 -23.17
N ILE A 584 -15.41 3.13 -24.08
CA ILE A 584 -15.23 3.96 -25.29
C ILE A 584 -14.71 5.35 -24.93
N GLN A 585 -15.31 5.99 -23.92
CA GLN A 585 -14.89 7.33 -23.50
C GLN A 585 -13.48 7.33 -22.88
N SER A 586 -13.15 6.36 -22.04
CA SER A 586 -11.82 6.28 -21.40
C SER A 586 -10.68 5.95 -22.38
N HIS A 587 -10.92 5.08 -23.36
CA HIS A 587 -9.85 4.53 -24.21
C HIS A 587 -9.80 5.09 -25.63
N ILE A 588 -10.92 5.57 -26.19
CA ILE A 588 -10.98 6.10 -27.56
C ILE A 588 -11.01 7.64 -27.56
N ALA A 589 -11.60 8.30 -26.56
CA ALA A 589 -11.75 9.75 -26.56
C ALA A 589 -10.46 10.53 -26.23
N GLY A 590 -9.36 9.85 -25.89
CA GLY A 590 -8.12 10.49 -25.46
C GLY A 590 -7.13 10.85 -26.58
N ASP A 591 -7.42 10.55 -27.87
CA ASP A 591 -6.62 10.75 -29.11
C ASP A 591 -5.15 10.26 -29.10
N SER A 592 -4.60 9.96 -27.94
CA SER A 592 -3.23 9.57 -27.67
C SER A 592 -2.89 8.18 -28.21
N LEU A 593 -3.89 7.31 -28.38
CA LEU A 593 -3.69 5.95 -28.88
C LEU A 593 -3.19 5.97 -30.33
N PHE A 594 -3.87 6.68 -31.21
CA PHE A 594 -3.47 6.81 -32.62
C PHE A 594 -2.22 7.68 -32.78
N ILE A 595 -2.04 8.71 -31.94
CA ILE A 595 -0.85 9.56 -31.97
C ILE A 595 0.41 8.74 -31.64
N LYS A 596 0.38 7.91 -30.58
CA LYS A 596 1.52 7.04 -30.20
C LYS A 596 1.89 6.06 -31.32
N ASP A 597 0.89 5.47 -31.99
CA ASP A 597 1.15 4.57 -33.12
C ASP A 597 1.84 5.29 -34.29
N MET A 598 1.43 6.52 -34.60
CA MET A 598 2.06 7.34 -35.64
C MET A 598 3.46 7.81 -35.22
N GLU A 599 3.70 8.15 -33.94
CA GLU A 599 5.04 8.49 -33.43
C GLU A 599 6.02 7.32 -33.56
N LEU A 600 5.57 6.10 -33.27
CA LEU A 600 6.37 4.89 -33.48
C LEU A 600 6.72 4.70 -34.96
N GLU A 601 5.79 5.00 -35.87
CA GLU A 601 6.04 4.89 -37.31
C GLU A 601 6.99 5.98 -37.81
N ILE A 602 6.97 7.20 -37.25
CA ILE A 602 7.99 8.24 -37.52
C ILE A 602 9.37 7.72 -37.11
N ASN A 603 9.50 7.17 -35.91
CA ASN A 603 10.76 6.61 -35.43
C ASN A 603 11.27 5.48 -36.35
N ARG A 604 10.36 4.64 -36.86
CA ARG A 604 10.67 3.59 -37.82
C ARG A 604 11.11 4.15 -39.18
N PHE A 605 10.44 5.21 -39.66
CA PHE A 605 10.78 5.88 -40.91
C PHE A 605 12.20 6.49 -40.87
N PHE A 606 12.56 7.17 -39.78
CA PHE A 606 13.91 7.70 -39.60
C PHE A 606 14.98 6.62 -39.36
N ARG A 607 14.63 5.48 -38.75
CA ARG A 607 15.54 4.32 -38.68
C ARG A 607 15.80 3.70 -40.05
N ASN A 608 14.80 3.69 -40.93
CA ASN A 608 14.94 3.14 -42.28
C ASN A 608 15.61 4.12 -43.28
N ASN A 609 15.49 5.43 -43.05
CA ASN A 609 16.07 6.48 -43.92
C ASN A 609 17.33 7.15 -43.36
N SER A 610 17.78 6.79 -42.15
CA SER A 610 19.17 6.98 -41.78
C SER A 610 20.00 6.30 -42.88
N PRO A 611 21.03 6.96 -43.46
CA PRO A 611 21.96 6.23 -44.31
C PRO A 611 22.38 5.07 -43.44
N VAL A 612 22.03 3.86 -43.87
CA VAL A 612 22.47 2.61 -43.28
C VAL A 612 23.89 2.91 -42.87
N HIS A 613 24.13 3.04 -41.56
CA HIS A 613 25.47 2.85 -41.08
C HIS A 613 25.79 1.53 -41.74
N SER A 614 26.67 1.59 -42.73
CA SER A 614 27.64 0.56 -42.97
C SER A 614 28.15 0.25 -41.56
N LYS A 615 27.44 -0.64 -40.86
CA LYS A 615 28.07 -1.58 -39.98
C LYS A 615 29.18 -2.07 -40.89
N GLN A 616 30.39 -1.58 -40.62
CA GLN A 616 31.58 -2.27 -41.05
C GLN A 616 31.22 -3.74 -40.95
N GLU A 617 31.32 -4.47 -42.05
CA GLU A 617 31.30 -5.93 -42.01
C GLU A 617 32.26 -6.30 -40.88
N LYS A 618 31.71 -6.60 -39.71
CA LYS A 618 32.50 -7.13 -38.63
C LYS A 618 32.68 -8.57 -39.07
N ASP A 619 33.93 -8.99 -39.23
CA ASP A 619 34.21 -10.38 -39.55
C ASP A 619 33.58 -11.24 -38.45
N HIS A 620 32.48 -11.93 -38.78
CA HIS A 620 31.87 -12.89 -37.89
C HIS A 620 32.84 -14.07 -37.70
N ASN A 621 33.56 -14.05 -36.59
CA ASN A 621 34.51 -15.10 -36.27
C ASN A 621 33.76 -16.31 -35.70
N MET A 622 33.59 -17.35 -36.52
CA MET A 622 32.99 -18.62 -36.09
C MET A 622 33.83 -19.37 -35.04
N ASP A 623 35.13 -19.09 -34.95
CA ASP A 623 36.03 -19.72 -33.98
C ASP A 623 35.97 -19.02 -32.61
N ALA A 624 35.36 -17.83 -32.53
CA ALA A 624 35.15 -17.15 -31.25
C ALA A 624 34.06 -17.86 -30.42
N PRO A 625 34.20 -17.97 -29.09
CA PRO A 625 33.24 -18.68 -28.26
C PRO A 625 31.83 -18.08 -28.33
N ASN A 626 30.83 -18.95 -28.45
CA ASN A 626 29.44 -18.51 -28.43
C ASN A 626 29.05 -17.93 -27.04
N PRO A 627 28.04 -17.05 -26.94
CA PRO A 627 27.77 -16.27 -25.73
C PRO A 627 27.28 -17.19 -24.62
N THR A 628 26.53 -18.24 -24.97
CA THR A 628 26.02 -19.23 -24.02
C THR A 628 27.17 -20.00 -23.38
N THR A 629 28.13 -20.47 -24.18
CA THR A 629 29.35 -21.13 -23.70
C THR A 629 30.17 -20.18 -22.84
N MET A 630 30.29 -18.90 -23.21
CA MET A 630 30.96 -17.92 -22.35
C MET A 630 30.22 -17.66 -21.04
N MET A 631 28.89 -17.60 -21.04
CA MET A 631 28.10 -17.48 -19.82
C MET A 631 28.32 -18.67 -18.90
N ASP A 632 28.34 -19.88 -19.45
CA ASP A 632 28.53 -21.11 -18.69
C ASP A 632 29.96 -21.23 -18.16
N GLU A 633 30.98 -20.83 -18.95
CA GLU A 633 32.37 -20.75 -18.51
C GLU A 633 32.55 -19.75 -17.35
N LEU A 634 32.00 -18.53 -17.48
CA LEU A 634 32.05 -17.52 -16.43
C LEU A 634 31.33 -17.98 -15.16
N ARG A 635 30.12 -18.55 -15.28
CA ARG A 635 29.41 -19.11 -14.13
C ARG A 635 30.22 -20.23 -13.48
N GLY A 636 30.78 -21.15 -14.26
CA GLY A 636 31.60 -22.25 -13.76
C GLY A 636 32.81 -21.76 -12.95
N LEU A 637 33.49 -20.71 -13.43
CA LEU A 637 34.61 -20.10 -12.71
C LEU A 637 34.17 -19.41 -11.42
N ILE A 638 33.02 -18.72 -11.42
CA ILE A 638 32.43 -18.11 -10.22
C ILE A 638 32.08 -19.19 -9.18
N TRP A 639 31.42 -20.28 -9.61
CA TRP A 639 31.10 -21.42 -8.74
C TRP A 639 32.35 -22.06 -8.17
N HIS A 640 33.40 -22.21 -8.97
CA HIS A 640 34.68 -22.77 -8.51
C HIS A 640 35.38 -21.88 -7.47
N MET A 641 35.26 -20.55 -7.59
CA MET A 641 35.75 -19.61 -6.57
C MET A 641 34.94 -19.69 -5.27
N LEU A 642 33.62 -19.87 -5.35
CA LEU A 642 32.74 -20.02 -4.20
C LEU A 642 32.93 -21.34 -3.44
N ASP A 643 33.09 -22.45 -4.15
CA ASP A 643 33.13 -23.79 -3.55
C ASP A 643 34.51 -24.12 -2.95
N ASN A 644 35.59 -23.77 -3.65
CA ASN A 644 36.96 -24.19 -3.28
C ASN A 644 37.94 -23.02 -3.20
N ASN A 645 37.49 -21.78 -2.97
CA ASN A 645 38.31 -20.56 -3.00
C ASN A 645 39.15 -20.42 -4.29
N GLY A 646 38.73 -21.07 -5.38
CA GLY A 646 39.43 -21.03 -6.66
C GLY A 646 40.76 -21.78 -6.69
N ILE A 647 41.02 -22.73 -5.79
CA ILE A 647 42.26 -23.53 -5.78
C ILE A 647 42.47 -24.22 -7.14
N GLY A 648 43.60 -23.96 -7.80
CA GLY A 648 43.91 -24.50 -9.13
C GLY A 648 43.70 -23.52 -10.30
N LEU A 649 43.07 -22.36 -10.07
CA LEU A 649 43.05 -21.28 -11.06
C LEU A 649 44.45 -20.68 -11.22
N THR A 650 44.88 -20.50 -12.47
CA THR A 650 46.16 -19.88 -12.84
C THR A 650 45.92 -18.53 -13.52
N ILE A 651 46.93 -17.66 -13.53
CA ILE A 651 46.86 -16.38 -14.25
C ILE A 651 46.59 -16.64 -15.75
N SER A 652 47.22 -17.68 -16.32
CA SER A 652 47.05 -18.03 -17.74
C SER A 652 45.62 -18.43 -18.07
N SER A 653 44.92 -19.15 -17.20
CA SER A 653 43.51 -19.53 -17.46
C SER A 653 42.59 -18.31 -17.41
N ILE A 654 42.83 -17.37 -16.50
CA ILE A 654 42.03 -16.14 -16.40
C ILE A 654 42.24 -15.26 -17.64
N LEU A 655 43.51 -15.08 -18.06
CA LEU A 655 43.82 -14.28 -19.26
C LEU A 655 43.18 -14.89 -20.52
N ASP A 656 43.21 -16.22 -20.66
CA ASP A 656 42.55 -16.94 -21.76
C ASP A 656 41.03 -16.71 -21.75
N THR A 657 40.37 -16.83 -20.59
CA THR A 657 38.93 -16.55 -20.48
C THR A 657 38.61 -15.08 -20.79
N LEU A 658 39.45 -14.12 -20.39
CA LEU A 658 39.25 -12.70 -20.74
C LEU A 658 39.46 -12.41 -22.23
N ASP A 659 40.39 -13.11 -22.88
CA ASP A 659 40.58 -13.00 -24.32
C ASP A 659 39.39 -13.59 -25.10
N LYS A 660 38.89 -14.76 -24.67
CA LYS A 660 37.64 -15.33 -25.17
C LYS A 660 36.45 -14.39 -24.98
N LEU A 661 36.35 -13.74 -23.82
CA LEU A 661 35.28 -12.77 -23.53
C LEU A 661 35.38 -11.54 -24.45
N TYR A 662 36.59 -11.01 -24.64
CA TYR A 662 36.85 -9.91 -25.57
C TYR A 662 36.47 -10.28 -27.01
N GLN A 663 36.83 -11.48 -27.46
CA GLN A 663 36.45 -12.00 -28.77
C GLN A 663 34.93 -12.12 -28.91
N SER A 664 34.24 -12.65 -27.88
CA SER A 664 32.78 -12.76 -27.89
C SER A 664 32.08 -11.41 -27.99
N PHE A 665 32.62 -10.34 -27.40
CA PHE A 665 32.02 -9.00 -27.46
C PHE A 665 32.29 -8.24 -28.76
N ASN A 666 33.40 -8.53 -29.45
CA ASN A 666 33.87 -7.71 -30.58
C ASN A 666 33.87 -8.43 -31.93
N GLN A 667 33.99 -9.77 -31.94
CA GLN A 667 34.17 -10.57 -33.15
C GLN A 667 32.95 -11.46 -33.48
N ARG A 668 31.87 -11.38 -32.68
CA ARG A 668 30.65 -12.14 -32.94
C ARG A 668 29.45 -11.25 -33.26
N ASP A 669 29.05 -11.30 -34.52
CA ASP A 669 27.91 -10.53 -35.04
C ASP A 669 26.52 -11.02 -34.63
N ASP A 670 26.41 -12.28 -34.17
CA ASP A 670 25.17 -12.88 -33.67
C ASP A 670 24.94 -12.60 -32.17
N LEU A 671 25.77 -11.76 -31.55
CA LEU A 671 25.55 -11.32 -30.17
C LEU A 671 24.33 -10.38 -30.09
N LEU A 672 23.21 -10.92 -29.59
CA LEU A 672 21.99 -10.16 -29.36
C LEU A 672 22.09 -9.27 -28.10
N PRO A 673 21.34 -8.15 -28.01
CA PRO A 673 21.40 -7.21 -26.87
C PRO A 673 21.10 -7.86 -25.50
N GLY A 674 20.19 -8.84 -25.45
CA GLY A 674 19.86 -9.55 -24.21
C GLY A 674 21.04 -10.37 -23.66
N PRO A 675 21.55 -11.36 -24.41
CA PRO A 675 22.77 -12.10 -24.06
C PRO A 675 23.98 -11.22 -23.78
N GLN A 676 24.13 -10.13 -24.55
CA GLN A 676 25.17 -9.14 -24.31
C GLN A 676 25.06 -8.54 -22.90
N LYS A 677 23.88 -8.08 -22.50
CA LYS A 677 23.64 -7.51 -21.17
C LYS A 677 23.98 -8.52 -20.07
N VAL A 678 23.56 -9.77 -20.21
CA VAL A 678 23.86 -10.84 -19.25
C VAL A 678 25.37 -11.10 -19.14
N LEU A 679 26.08 -11.16 -20.27
CA LEU A 679 27.54 -11.29 -20.26
C LEU A 679 28.22 -10.10 -19.58
N CYS A 680 27.71 -8.88 -19.74
CA CYS A 680 28.24 -7.70 -19.06
C CYS A 680 28.12 -7.85 -17.53
N TYR A 681 26.94 -8.22 -17.02
CA TYR A 681 26.73 -8.46 -15.58
C TYR A 681 27.65 -9.59 -15.05
N LEU A 682 27.71 -10.72 -15.75
CA LEU A 682 28.59 -11.84 -15.36
C LEU A 682 30.06 -11.46 -15.39
N SER A 683 30.47 -10.56 -16.29
CA SER A 683 31.84 -10.07 -16.36
C SER A 683 32.23 -9.24 -15.13
N ILE A 684 31.32 -8.37 -14.65
CA ILE A 684 31.54 -7.61 -13.41
C ILE A 684 31.56 -8.55 -12.21
N ASP A 685 30.62 -9.48 -12.13
CA ASP A 685 30.58 -10.47 -11.05
C ASP A 685 31.88 -11.28 -11.03
N PHE A 686 32.35 -11.78 -12.17
CA PHE A 686 33.60 -12.52 -12.26
C PHE A 686 34.80 -11.69 -11.76
N ALA A 687 34.88 -10.40 -12.11
CA ALA A 687 35.91 -9.50 -11.60
C ALA A 687 35.83 -9.34 -10.06
N LEU A 688 34.63 -9.13 -9.51
CA LEU A 688 34.42 -8.97 -8.07
C LEU A 688 34.74 -10.25 -7.29
N PHE A 689 34.31 -11.42 -7.79
CA PHE A 689 34.66 -12.71 -7.20
C PHE A 689 36.17 -12.96 -7.25
N LEU A 690 36.84 -12.58 -8.34
CA LEU A 690 38.28 -12.73 -8.46
C LEU A 690 39.04 -11.84 -7.45
N VAL A 691 38.60 -10.58 -7.28
CA VAL A 691 39.12 -9.68 -6.24
C VAL A 691 38.85 -10.21 -4.83
N ALA A 692 37.68 -10.78 -4.58
CA ALA A 692 37.31 -11.29 -3.26
C ALA A 692 38.11 -12.54 -2.87
N TYR A 693 38.14 -13.55 -3.74
CA TYR A 693 38.63 -14.90 -3.39
C TYR A 693 40.07 -15.18 -3.85
N ARG A 694 40.59 -14.50 -4.88
CA ARG A 694 41.93 -14.72 -5.46
C ARG A 694 42.65 -13.40 -5.79
N THR A 695 42.86 -12.57 -4.76
CA THR A 695 43.62 -11.30 -4.87
C THR A 695 45.01 -11.48 -5.45
N ASP A 696 45.63 -12.66 -5.25
CA ASP A 696 46.93 -13.05 -5.80
C ASP A 696 46.94 -13.10 -7.34
N LEU A 697 45.81 -13.44 -7.95
CA LEU A 697 45.65 -13.49 -9.41
C LEU A 697 45.18 -12.18 -10.01
N PHE A 698 44.67 -11.24 -9.21
CA PHE A 698 44.15 -9.94 -9.66
C PHE A 698 45.27 -8.92 -9.97
N THR A 699 46.25 -9.37 -10.76
CA THR A 699 47.45 -8.62 -11.13
C THR A 699 47.15 -7.48 -12.11
N ARG A 700 48.14 -6.60 -12.32
CA ARG A 700 48.02 -5.47 -13.25
C ARG A 700 47.64 -5.90 -14.67
N GLU A 701 48.21 -7.01 -15.14
CA GLU A 701 47.96 -7.60 -16.46
C GLU A 701 46.50 -8.06 -16.61
N VAL A 702 45.94 -8.70 -15.58
CA VAL A 702 44.53 -9.10 -15.57
C VAL A 702 43.61 -7.89 -15.56
N GLN A 703 43.94 -6.86 -14.76
CA GLN A 703 43.21 -5.60 -14.76
C GLN A 703 43.27 -4.86 -16.10
N ASP A 704 44.41 -4.89 -16.81
CA ASP A 704 44.56 -4.33 -18.16
C ASP A 704 43.61 -5.00 -19.15
N LYS A 705 43.49 -6.34 -19.08
CA LYS A 705 42.54 -7.09 -19.90
C LYS A 705 41.09 -6.76 -19.58
N TRP A 706 40.74 -6.60 -18.29
CA TRP A 706 39.40 -6.15 -17.89
C TRP A 706 39.02 -4.79 -18.48
N ILE A 707 39.92 -3.82 -18.35
CA ILE A 707 39.77 -2.49 -18.94
C ILE A 707 39.59 -2.60 -20.45
N LYS A 708 40.38 -3.44 -21.12
CA LYS A 708 40.26 -3.67 -22.57
C LYS A 708 38.89 -4.26 -22.95
N VAL A 709 38.37 -5.22 -22.17
CA VAL A 709 37.03 -5.80 -22.38
C VAL A 709 35.95 -4.74 -22.24
N TRP A 710 35.95 -3.99 -21.14
CA TRP A 710 34.92 -2.99 -20.85
C TRP A 710 35.03 -1.71 -21.67
N SER A 711 36.17 -1.46 -22.32
CA SER A 711 36.34 -0.37 -23.29
C SER A 711 35.72 -0.66 -24.67
N SER A 712 35.16 -1.86 -24.89
CA SER A 712 34.61 -2.27 -26.19
C SER A 712 33.36 -1.46 -26.57
N ASP A 713 33.28 -1.01 -27.82
CA ASP A 713 32.18 -0.17 -28.34
C ASP A 713 30.80 -0.82 -28.23
N SER A 714 30.74 -2.15 -28.14
CA SER A 714 29.48 -2.88 -27.93
C SER A 714 28.84 -2.52 -26.59
N LEU A 715 29.61 -2.28 -25.53
CA LEU A 715 29.10 -1.99 -24.18
C LEU A 715 28.67 -0.52 -23.94
N ARG A 716 28.97 0.40 -24.86
CA ARG A 716 28.71 1.85 -24.67
C ARG A 716 27.33 2.34 -25.11
N ASN A 717 26.50 1.47 -25.69
CA ASN A 717 25.27 1.90 -26.38
C ASN A 717 24.01 2.04 -25.50
N ASP A 718 24.04 1.60 -24.23
CA ASP A 718 22.91 1.70 -23.28
C ASP A 718 23.35 2.47 -22.02
N GLU A 719 23.28 3.81 -22.06
CA GLU A 719 23.73 4.68 -20.95
C GLU A 719 22.84 4.62 -19.69
N ASP A 720 21.54 4.29 -19.82
CA ASP A 720 20.60 4.37 -18.69
C ASP A 720 20.58 3.14 -17.76
N ASP A 721 21.18 2.00 -18.15
CA ASP A 721 21.14 0.75 -17.35
C ASP A 721 22.47 -0.04 -17.41
N SER A 722 23.59 0.70 -17.47
CA SER A 722 24.92 0.10 -17.45
C SER A 722 25.22 -0.57 -16.11
N PRO A 723 25.70 -1.83 -16.10
CA PRO A 723 26.02 -2.53 -14.86
C PRO A 723 27.19 -1.89 -14.09
N MET A 724 27.95 -0.98 -14.71
CA MET A 724 29.00 -0.18 -14.06
C MET A 724 28.44 0.81 -13.00
N HIS A 725 27.17 1.19 -13.10
CA HIS A 725 26.50 2.03 -12.11
C HIS A 725 26.19 1.31 -10.78
N ARG A 726 26.53 0.02 -10.66
CA ARG A 726 26.24 -0.79 -9.47
C ARG A 726 27.48 -1.51 -8.93
N ILE A 727 28.68 -1.04 -9.26
CA ILE A 727 29.93 -1.62 -8.74
C ILE A 727 29.98 -1.55 -7.20
N LEU A 728 29.69 -0.39 -6.61
CA LEU A 728 29.60 -0.18 -5.16
C LEU A 728 28.14 -0.23 -4.68
N CYS A 729 27.50 -1.39 -4.79
CA CYS A 729 26.17 -1.64 -4.20
C CYS A 729 26.25 -2.60 -3.01
N SER A 730 25.20 -2.62 -2.17
CA SER A 730 25.16 -3.41 -0.93
C SER A 730 25.48 -4.88 -1.14
N ARG A 731 24.98 -5.49 -2.23
CA ARG A 731 25.28 -6.88 -2.62
C ARG A 731 26.78 -7.08 -2.81
N ASN A 732 27.43 -6.21 -3.57
CA ASN A 732 28.83 -6.37 -3.96
C ASN A 732 29.76 -6.10 -2.78
N ILE A 733 29.43 -5.14 -1.91
CA ILE A 733 30.16 -4.88 -0.66
C ILE A 733 30.08 -6.10 0.28
N MET A 734 28.90 -6.70 0.43
CA MET A 734 28.75 -7.95 1.20
C MET A 734 29.56 -9.11 0.61
N LEU A 735 29.61 -9.22 -0.72
CA LEU A 735 30.43 -10.21 -1.42
C LEU A 735 31.93 -10.01 -1.14
N LEU A 736 32.42 -8.76 -1.20
CA LEU A 736 33.82 -8.44 -0.91
C LEU A 736 34.17 -8.65 0.57
N MET A 737 33.20 -8.57 1.48
CA MET A 737 33.42 -8.81 2.91
C MET A 737 33.52 -10.30 3.28
N GLN A 738 32.87 -11.20 2.53
CA GLN A 738 32.79 -12.63 2.88
C GLN A 738 34.14 -13.34 3.14
N PRO A 739 35.20 -13.10 2.35
CA PRO A 739 36.50 -13.76 2.54
C PRO A 739 37.28 -13.30 3.78
N GLN A 740 36.82 -12.25 4.47
CA GLN A 740 37.48 -11.65 5.64
C GLN A 740 38.95 -11.28 5.40
N ASN A 741 39.29 -10.85 4.18
CA ASN A 741 40.65 -10.49 3.78
C ASN A 741 40.81 -8.98 3.59
N ASP A 742 41.30 -8.28 4.61
CA ASP A 742 41.43 -6.81 4.58
C ASP A 742 42.36 -6.29 3.47
N ALA A 743 43.30 -7.12 2.98
CA ALA A 743 44.23 -6.73 1.93
C ALA A 743 43.58 -6.54 0.55
N LEU A 744 42.34 -7.02 0.36
CA LEU A 744 41.60 -6.81 -0.90
C LEU A 744 41.16 -5.36 -1.11
N TRP A 745 40.88 -4.62 -0.03
CA TRP A 745 40.26 -3.29 -0.14
C TRP A 745 41.18 -2.25 -0.80
N PRO A 746 42.49 -2.17 -0.48
CA PRO A 746 43.41 -1.32 -1.24
C PRO A 746 43.59 -1.78 -2.69
N ILE A 747 43.55 -3.09 -2.97
CA ILE A 747 43.68 -3.62 -4.34
C ILE A 747 42.45 -3.21 -5.17
N PHE A 748 41.26 -3.34 -4.59
CA PHE A 748 40.01 -2.92 -5.21
C PHE A 748 39.95 -1.40 -5.41
N GLY A 749 40.41 -0.61 -4.43
CA GLY A 749 40.54 0.84 -4.54
C GLY A 749 41.45 1.25 -5.70
N LYS A 750 42.64 0.64 -5.81
CA LYS A 750 43.54 0.85 -6.97
C LYS A 750 42.90 0.47 -8.30
N PHE A 751 42.04 -0.53 -8.33
CA PHE A 751 41.30 -0.89 -9.53
C PHE A 751 40.24 0.16 -9.89
N LEU A 752 39.45 0.64 -8.92
CA LEU A 752 38.50 1.74 -9.11
C LEU A 752 39.19 2.99 -9.66
N LYS A 753 40.36 3.35 -9.11
CA LYS A 753 41.19 4.45 -9.63
C LYS A 753 41.48 4.30 -11.12
N ARG A 754 41.87 3.09 -11.55
CA ARG A 754 42.14 2.82 -12.97
C ARG A 754 40.88 2.90 -13.84
N LEU A 755 39.73 2.48 -13.33
CA LEU A 755 38.45 2.64 -14.03
C LEU A 755 38.06 4.11 -14.21
N LEU A 756 38.35 4.96 -13.21
CA LEU A 756 38.19 6.41 -13.29
C LEU A 756 39.17 7.04 -14.29
N GLU A 757 40.45 6.66 -14.26
CA GLU A 757 41.48 7.17 -15.19
C GLU A 757 41.15 6.82 -16.66
N THR A 758 40.54 5.66 -16.88
CA THR A 758 40.14 5.18 -18.23
C THR A 758 38.75 5.66 -18.66
N LYS A 759 38.03 6.41 -17.80
CA LYS A 759 36.66 6.88 -18.03
C LYS A 759 35.65 5.76 -18.32
N ILE A 760 35.90 4.55 -17.81
CA ILE A 760 34.93 3.45 -17.84
C ILE A 760 33.91 3.63 -16.71
N LEU A 761 34.40 4.11 -15.56
CA LEU A 761 33.57 4.54 -14.45
C LEU A 761 33.62 6.07 -14.38
N ASP A 762 32.45 6.69 -14.34
CA ASP A 762 32.33 8.14 -14.18
C ASP A 762 32.40 8.54 -12.70
N GLY A 763 32.98 9.72 -12.44
CA GLY A 763 33.13 10.25 -11.08
C GLY A 763 31.79 10.55 -10.40
N ASP A 764 30.83 11.13 -11.13
CA ASP A 764 29.49 11.41 -10.60
C ASP A 764 28.77 10.09 -10.30
N SER A 765 28.90 9.10 -11.18
CA SER A 765 28.33 7.78 -10.94
C SER A 765 28.93 7.08 -9.71
N LEU A 766 30.24 7.19 -9.49
CA LEU A 766 30.88 6.65 -8.28
C LEU A 766 30.41 7.39 -7.02
N SER A 767 30.27 8.71 -7.09
CA SER A 767 29.72 9.54 -6.01
C SER A 767 28.31 9.10 -5.64
N ASP A 768 27.42 8.94 -6.61
CA ASP A 768 26.04 8.50 -6.38
C ASP A 768 25.97 7.12 -5.75
N GLN A 769 26.83 6.20 -6.20
CA GLN A 769 26.96 4.86 -5.60
C GLN A 769 27.43 4.94 -4.14
N CYS A 770 28.42 5.78 -3.84
CA CYS A 770 28.88 5.98 -2.46
C CYS A 770 27.76 6.58 -1.59
N VAL A 771 27.08 7.63 -2.05
CA VAL A 771 25.96 8.24 -1.31
C VAL A 771 24.85 7.21 -1.04
N ALA A 772 24.50 6.39 -2.03
CA ALA A 772 23.51 5.33 -1.87
C ALA A 772 23.97 4.27 -0.86
N LEU A 773 25.27 3.94 -0.85
CA LEU A 773 25.87 2.96 0.05
C LEU A 773 25.94 3.47 1.50
N PHE A 774 26.42 4.69 1.74
CA PHE A 774 26.56 5.28 3.08
C PHE A 774 25.24 5.75 3.70
N ARG A 775 24.13 5.76 2.95
CA ARG A 775 22.77 5.90 3.51
C ARG A 775 22.32 4.68 4.32
N GLN A 776 23.03 3.56 4.19
CA GLN A 776 22.72 2.31 4.89
C GLN A 776 23.67 2.14 6.08
N ASP A 777 23.20 1.45 7.13
CA ASP A 777 24.01 1.13 8.30
C ASP A 777 25.00 0.00 8.00
N TRP A 778 26.30 0.30 8.10
CA TRP A 778 27.38 -0.67 7.89
C TRP A 778 28.22 -0.82 9.17
N PRO A 779 28.75 -2.02 9.46
CA PRO A 779 29.66 -2.22 10.59
C PRO A 779 30.86 -1.28 10.55
N VAL A 780 31.24 -0.73 11.71
CA VAL A 780 32.40 0.17 11.85
C VAL A 780 33.69 -0.38 11.21
N PRO A 781 34.06 -1.67 11.38
CA PRO A 781 35.25 -2.22 10.73
C PRO A 781 35.17 -2.16 9.20
N LEU A 782 33.99 -2.40 8.63
CA LEU A 782 33.75 -2.34 7.20
C LEU A 782 33.83 -0.90 6.68
N LEU A 783 33.29 0.08 7.43
CA LEU A 783 33.39 1.49 7.08
C LEU A 783 34.86 1.96 7.01
N LYS A 784 35.70 1.49 7.94
CA LYS A 784 37.15 1.76 7.92
C LYS A 784 37.84 1.15 6.70
N LEU A 785 37.48 -0.07 6.30
CA LEU A 785 38.01 -0.75 5.12
C LEU A 785 37.56 -0.08 3.81
N LEU A 786 36.29 0.31 3.75
CA LEU A 786 35.71 1.02 2.61
C LEU A 786 36.31 2.42 2.47
N SER A 787 36.56 3.12 3.58
CA SER A 787 37.29 4.39 3.59
C SER A 787 38.69 4.23 2.98
N LYS A 788 39.45 3.21 3.37
CA LYS A 788 40.77 2.90 2.76
C LYS A 788 40.65 2.61 1.26
N CYS A 789 39.64 1.85 0.85
CA CYS A 789 39.36 1.57 -0.56
C CYS A 789 39.08 2.84 -1.36
N LEU A 790 38.25 3.74 -0.83
CA LEU A 790 37.90 5.01 -1.48
C LEU A 790 39.10 5.96 -1.54
N PHE A 791 39.88 6.04 -0.46
CA PHE A 791 41.12 6.82 -0.44
C PHE A 791 42.05 6.41 -1.59
N GLU A 792 42.30 5.11 -1.75
CA GLU A 792 43.10 4.55 -2.84
C GLU A 792 42.46 4.79 -4.23
N ALA A 793 41.13 4.82 -4.32
CA ALA A 793 40.41 5.09 -5.56
C ALA A 793 40.58 6.54 -6.06
N ILE A 794 40.69 7.50 -5.13
CA ILE A 794 40.71 8.95 -5.41
C ILE A 794 42.13 9.51 -5.40
N GLU A 795 43.10 8.78 -4.81
CA GLU A 795 44.49 9.21 -4.74
C GLU A 795 45.03 9.54 -6.14
N GLY A 796 45.31 10.81 -6.43
CA GLY A 796 45.81 11.25 -7.73
C GLY A 796 44.75 11.48 -8.81
N TYR A 797 43.45 11.39 -8.49
CA TYR A 797 42.36 11.77 -9.40
C TYR A 797 42.44 13.28 -9.70
N LYS A 798 42.60 13.61 -11.00
CA LYS A 798 42.68 14.99 -11.50
C LYS A 798 41.29 15.42 -11.95
N ALA A 799 40.67 16.32 -11.20
CA ALA A 799 39.47 16.99 -11.66
C ALA A 799 39.80 17.94 -12.81
N ASN A 800 38.97 17.91 -13.84
CA ASN A 800 39.12 18.75 -15.02
C ASN A 800 38.06 19.87 -15.06
N ASP A 801 37.04 19.79 -14.19
CA ASP A 801 35.95 20.76 -14.07
C ASP A 801 35.50 20.91 -12.60
N GLU A 802 34.67 21.92 -12.33
CA GLU A 802 34.17 22.23 -10.98
C GLU A 802 33.31 21.08 -10.39
N ALA A 803 32.66 20.29 -11.24
CA ALA A 803 31.81 19.17 -10.82
C ALA A 803 32.65 17.99 -10.32
N THR A 804 33.66 17.59 -11.08
CA THR A 804 34.62 16.53 -10.72
C THR A 804 35.46 16.91 -9.51
N GLU A 805 35.71 18.20 -9.27
CA GLU A 805 36.41 18.65 -8.07
C GLU A 805 35.51 18.56 -6.82
N LYS A 806 34.21 18.85 -6.94
CA LYS A 806 33.23 18.63 -5.85
C LYS A 806 33.11 17.15 -5.50
N VAL A 807 33.06 16.26 -6.50
CA VAL A 807 33.07 14.80 -6.30
C VAL A 807 34.32 14.36 -5.55
N LYS A 808 35.49 14.87 -5.95
CA LYS A 808 36.75 14.56 -5.28
C LYS A 808 36.75 15.00 -3.82
N TYR A 809 36.26 16.20 -3.51
CA TYR A 809 36.12 16.66 -2.12
C TYR A 809 35.12 15.82 -1.32
N LEU A 810 33.98 15.46 -1.90
CA LEU A 810 32.97 14.63 -1.22
C LEU A 810 33.52 13.25 -0.89
N LEU A 811 34.10 12.57 -1.89
CA LEU A 811 34.65 11.24 -1.70
C LEU A 811 35.89 11.26 -0.77
N GLY A 812 36.70 12.33 -0.83
CA GLY A 812 37.80 12.56 0.10
C GLY A 812 37.32 12.77 1.53
N TRP A 813 36.28 13.59 1.73
CA TRP A 813 35.65 13.79 3.04
C TRP A 813 35.08 12.49 3.62
N ILE A 814 34.42 11.67 2.79
CA ILE A 814 33.94 10.34 3.19
C ILE A 814 35.10 9.44 3.63
N ALA A 815 36.19 9.42 2.86
CA ALA A 815 37.37 8.64 3.19
C ALA A 815 37.99 9.09 4.52
N GLU A 816 38.16 10.40 4.76
CA GLU A 816 38.73 10.95 5.99
C GLU A 816 37.83 10.72 7.21
N THR A 817 36.53 11.00 7.07
CA THR A 817 35.56 10.96 8.18
C THR A 817 35.53 9.58 8.83
N TYR A 818 35.48 8.49 8.05
CA TYR A 818 35.44 7.14 8.63
C TYR A 818 36.81 6.57 8.98
N HIS A 819 37.91 7.21 8.54
CA HIS A 819 39.26 6.84 8.94
C HIS A 819 39.56 7.30 10.37
N GLU A 820 39.10 8.49 10.75
CA GLU A 820 39.43 9.16 12.01
C GLU A 820 38.44 8.92 13.17
N ILE A 821 37.29 8.29 12.94
CA ILE A 821 36.34 8.00 14.03
C ILE A 821 36.88 6.86 14.91
N GLU A 822 37.36 7.22 16.10
CA GLU A 822 37.48 6.34 17.26
C GLU A 822 36.07 6.05 17.80
N PHE A 823 35.60 4.82 17.61
CA PHE A 823 34.39 4.34 18.28
C PHE A 823 34.83 3.80 19.65
N CYS A 824 34.19 4.26 20.73
CA CYS A 824 34.41 3.66 22.05
C CYS A 824 33.99 2.20 22.00
N ASP A 825 34.88 1.30 22.41
CA ASP A 825 34.55 -0.11 22.60
C ASP A 825 33.57 -0.23 23.78
N ASP A 826 32.30 -0.50 23.47
CA ASP A 826 31.28 -0.88 24.45
C ASP A 826 31.53 -2.35 24.88
N ASP A 827 32.59 -2.61 25.63
CA ASP A 827 32.85 -3.91 26.29
C ASP A 827 32.98 -3.80 27.83
N GLU A 828 32.59 -2.66 28.41
CA GLU A 828 32.37 -2.54 29.85
C GLU A 828 31.05 -1.81 30.14
N LEU A 829 29.94 -2.55 30.22
CA LEU A 829 28.80 -2.28 31.13
C LEU A 829 27.83 -3.47 31.25
#